data_AF-A0A2S9KBM8-F1
#
_entry.id   AF-A0A2S9KBM8-F1
#
_cell.length_a   1.000
_cell.length_b   1.000
_cell.length_c   1.000
_cell.angle_alpha   90.00
_cell.angle_beta   90.00
_cell.angle_gamma   90.00
#
_symmetry.space_group_name_H-M   'P 1'
#
loop_
_entity.id
_entity.type
_entity.pdbx_description
1 polymer ?
#
loop_
_entity_poly.entity_id
_entity_poly.type
_entity_poly.pdbx_seq_one_letter_code
_entity_poly.pdbx_strand_id
1 'polypeptide(L)'
;MPSLLSRPERPDLSTVSPSALPGLGDSLPPDTVPVSLVNAVRATCEDLRAALEWQLRLKPMPIGEALLALAKITPEQLSEALHRQSLTRGVPLGQILLDMKLVTTADLQLALVTKMGYPFVDLKLFPIDAAALRRVPATTAVRLRVLPLMEWQSTLVVAMTDPLQFRILEELEFTSQRKVRPVVTTSVDLTAQIAKAYRGIGMADNLALQEPAPRVEREALAAAAVASSEQDAWMLAAELNGGDAKPEQEEQPLEQSDNTLVRLINSMISEAYHQRASDIHIEPYPGREKVSIRFRIDGELRPYLELPPSYRNALTARIKIMSDLDISERRKPQDGKIAFAKYGGLPLELRVATIPTAHGLEDIVMRLLTAFRVVPLEALELAPDKLELLQQVVERPNGLFLCVGPTGSGKTTTLHSVLQRLNRPNRKIWTAEDPVEITQHGLRQIQVNPRIGWTFAAALRSLLRADPDVIMVGEIRDPETAEMAIEASLTGHLVLSTLHTNSAADTIVRLNDLGVDSFSFADSLQGILAQRLVRKLCASCKQSRPMLAPRLREITDDYQRALPPGHALRDTQALHEQWRQRHAKGGMLQDFQAPGCDHCGNTGYMGRMALHELLAATPAVRQLVQKRARPAEILALALSEGMRSLRQDGIEKVLAGQTSLAEVRASTND
;
A
#
# COMPACT_ATOMS: atom_id res chain seq x y z
N MET A 1 11.81 -20.89 -69.61
CA MET A 1 10.73 -19.87 -69.71
C MET A 1 9.40 -20.60 -69.92
N PRO A 2 8.25 -20.18 -69.36
CA PRO A 2 7.98 -19.11 -68.38
C PRO A 2 7.15 -19.58 -67.13
N SER A 3 7.28 -18.84 -66.01
CA SER A 3 6.25 -18.08 -65.24
C SER A 3 5.29 -18.88 -64.34
N LEU A 4 5.38 -18.78 -63.00
CA LEU A 4 4.85 -17.71 -62.12
C LEU A 4 3.31 -17.62 -62.05
N LEU A 5 2.82 -17.73 -60.80
CA LEU A 5 1.58 -17.15 -60.24
C LEU A 5 0.23 -17.79 -60.59
N SER A 6 -0.31 -18.57 -59.63
CA SER A 6 -1.72 -18.45 -59.22
C SER A 6 -1.94 -19.14 -57.87
N ARG A 7 -2.25 -18.37 -56.82
CA ARG A 7 -2.82 -18.90 -55.56
C ARG A 7 -4.21 -19.47 -55.85
N PRO A 8 -4.65 -20.59 -55.25
CA PRO A 8 -6.06 -20.92 -55.25
C PRO A 8 -6.81 -19.94 -54.33
N GLU A 9 -7.80 -19.24 -54.89
CA GLU A 9 -8.73 -18.40 -54.16
C GLU A 9 -9.49 -19.22 -53.11
N ARG A 10 -9.69 -18.64 -51.92
CA ARG A 10 -10.63 -19.18 -50.92
C ARG A 10 -12.05 -18.98 -51.46
N PRO A 11 -12.96 -19.96 -51.33
CA PRO A 11 -14.34 -19.74 -51.73
C PRO A 11 -14.98 -18.68 -50.81
N ASP A 12 -15.64 -17.71 -51.43
CA ASP A 12 -16.49 -16.74 -50.76
C ASP A 12 -17.75 -17.46 -50.25
N LEU A 13 -17.86 -17.61 -48.93
CA LEU A 13 -18.97 -18.32 -48.27
C LEU A 13 -20.21 -17.42 -48.06
N SER A 14 -20.31 -16.28 -48.74
CA SER A 14 -21.46 -15.39 -48.60
C SER A 14 -22.73 -15.82 -49.37
N THR A 15 -22.74 -16.96 -50.09
CA THR A 15 -23.83 -17.28 -51.04
C THR A 15 -24.27 -18.75 -51.11
N VAL A 16 -24.46 -19.46 -49.98
CA VAL A 16 -25.15 -20.77 -50.00
C VAL A 16 -26.39 -20.77 -49.10
N SER A 17 -27.57 -20.82 -49.73
CA SER A 17 -28.89 -20.89 -49.09
C SER A 17 -29.21 -22.28 -48.51
N PRO A 18 -29.98 -22.38 -47.42
CA PRO A 18 -30.09 -23.58 -46.60
C PRO A 18 -31.24 -24.51 -47.03
N SER A 19 -31.30 -24.91 -48.30
CA SER A 19 -32.30 -25.89 -48.75
C SER A 19 -31.85 -26.68 -49.98
N ALA A 20 -30.81 -27.49 -49.82
CA ALA A 20 -30.51 -28.55 -50.77
C ALA A 20 -29.73 -29.67 -50.07
N LEU A 21 -30.44 -30.72 -49.63
CA LEU A 21 -30.11 -32.15 -49.80
C LEU A 21 -31.21 -32.99 -49.12
N PRO A 22 -31.80 -34.01 -49.80
CA PRO A 22 -32.99 -34.73 -49.34
C PRO A 22 -32.67 -36.04 -48.61
N GLY A 23 -33.52 -36.39 -47.64
CA GLY A 23 -33.87 -37.78 -47.26
C GLY A 23 -32.86 -38.60 -46.45
N LEU A 24 -33.11 -38.72 -45.15
CA LEU A 24 -32.78 -39.91 -44.34
C LEU A 24 -33.75 -39.96 -43.16
N GLY A 25 -34.60 -40.99 -43.16
CA GLY A 25 -35.57 -41.28 -42.11
C GLY A 25 -34.94 -41.84 -40.84
N ASP A 26 -35.77 -41.81 -39.81
CA ASP A 26 -35.69 -42.34 -38.45
C ASP A 26 -34.51 -43.24 -38.02
N SER A 27 -34.03 -42.92 -36.82
CA SER A 27 -33.04 -43.58 -35.94
C SER A 27 -31.56 -43.19 -36.13
N LEU A 28 -31.14 -42.18 -35.36
CA LEU A 28 -29.73 -41.88 -35.08
C LEU A 28 -29.30 -42.52 -33.73
N PRO A 29 -28.05 -43.00 -33.59
CA PRO A 29 -27.56 -43.67 -32.39
C PRO A 29 -27.49 -42.74 -31.15
N PRO A 30 -27.46 -43.28 -29.91
CA PRO A 30 -27.62 -42.51 -28.66
C PRO A 30 -26.54 -41.45 -28.38
N ASP A 31 -25.46 -41.40 -29.16
CA ASP A 31 -24.32 -40.49 -29.00
C ASP A 31 -24.21 -39.39 -30.07
N THR A 32 -25.22 -39.22 -30.94
CA THR A 32 -25.21 -38.09 -31.90
C THR A 32 -25.87 -36.84 -31.31
N VAL A 33 -25.08 -35.78 -31.19
CA VAL A 33 -25.54 -34.43 -30.83
C VAL A 33 -26.69 -34.02 -31.77
N PRO A 34 -27.87 -33.65 -31.24
CA PRO A 34 -28.92 -33.09 -32.08
C PRO A 34 -28.37 -31.89 -32.86
N VAL A 35 -28.58 -31.85 -34.17
CA VAL A 35 -28.13 -30.74 -35.03
C VAL A 35 -28.69 -29.38 -34.56
N SER A 36 -29.78 -29.40 -33.79
CA SER A 36 -30.37 -28.25 -33.09
C SER A 36 -29.52 -27.68 -31.94
N LEU A 37 -28.55 -28.42 -31.39
CA LEU A 37 -27.65 -27.99 -30.32
C LEU A 37 -26.33 -27.39 -30.82
N VAL A 38 -25.94 -27.72 -32.06
CA VAL A 38 -24.69 -27.23 -32.69
C VAL A 38 -24.92 -25.94 -33.48
N ASN A 39 -26.11 -25.75 -34.03
CA ASN A 39 -26.46 -24.54 -34.78
C ASN A 39 -27.13 -23.51 -33.85
N ALA A 40 -26.34 -22.51 -33.46
CA ALA A 40 -26.76 -21.22 -32.90
C ALA A 40 -28.06 -21.28 -32.09
N VAL A 41 -27.96 -21.57 -30.78
CA VAL A 41 -29.12 -21.65 -29.87
C VAL A 41 -30.02 -20.45 -30.11
N ARG A 42 -31.17 -20.74 -30.73
CA ARG A 42 -32.24 -19.78 -31.00
C ARG A 42 -32.76 -19.28 -29.66
N ALA A 43 -32.36 -18.07 -29.29
CA ALA A 43 -33.07 -17.01 -28.55
C ALA A 43 -33.94 -17.30 -27.31
N THR A 44 -34.25 -18.54 -26.90
CA THR A 44 -35.20 -18.82 -25.81
C THR A 44 -34.51 -19.44 -24.59
N CYS A 45 -35.03 -19.10 -23.40
CA CYS A 45 -34.55 -19.68 -22.14
C CYS A 45 -34.80 -21.19 -22.06
N GLU A 46 -35.76 -21.73 -22.82
CA GLU A 46 -36.07 -23.18 -22.85
C GLU A 46 -35.01 -23.97 -23.62
N ASP A 47 -34.55 -23.45 -24.76
CA ASP A 47 -33.49 -24.07 -25.56
C ASP A 47 -32.15 -24.10 -24.80
N LEU A 48 -31.84 -23.01 -24.07
CA LEU A 48 -30.63 -22.96 -23.24
C LEU A 48 -30.68 -23.93 -22.06
N ARG A 49 -31.87 -24.13 -21.45
CA ARG A 49 -32.06 -25.13 -20.40
C ARG A 49 -31.84 -26.55 -20.92
N ALA A 50 -32.42 -26.89 -22.07
CA ALA A 50 -32.22 -28.21 -22.69
C ALA A 50 -30.74 -28.48 -23.01
N ALA A 51 -30.00 -27.45 -23.46
CA ALA A 51 -28.57 -27.54 -23.70
C ALA A 51 -27.74 -27.77 -22.42
N LEU A 52 -28.08 -27.08 -21.33
CA LEU A 52 -27.44 -27.27 -20.02
C LEU A 52 -27.75 -28.65 -19.42
N GLU A 53 -28.98 -29.15 -19.56
CA GLU A 53 -29.36 -30.50 -19.13
C GLU A 53 -28.63 -31.59 -19.92
N TRP A 54 -28.42 -31.39 -21.21
CA TRP A 54 -27.61 -32.29 -22.02
C TRP A 54 -26.13 -32.25 -21.62
N GLN A 55 -25.58 -31.06 -21.35
CA GLN A 55 -24.22 -30.90 -20.85
C GLN A 55 -23.98 -31.68 -19.55
N LEU A 56 -24.95 -31.70 -18.63
CA LEU A 56 -24.86 -32.45 -17.38
C LEU A 56 -24.71 -33.97 -17.58
N ARG A 57 -25.09 -34.50 -18.75
CA ARG A 57 -24.98 -35.93 -19.10
C ARG A 57 -23.63 -36.28 -19.74
N LEU A 58 -22.83 -35.30 -20.14
CA LEU A 58 -21.53 -35.52 -20.75
C LEU A 58 -20.43 -35.70 -19.70
N LYS A 59 -19.49 -36.61 -19.97
CA LYS A 59 -18.29 -36.76 -19.15
C LYS A 59 -17.33 -35.60 -19.44
N PRO A 60 -16.73 -34.95 -18.42
CA PRO A 60 -15.74 -33.91 -18.63
C PRO A 60 -14.52 -34.50 -19.37
N MET A 61 -14.19 -33.92 -20.53
CA MET A 61 -13.04 -34.32 -21.35
C MET A 61 -11.98 -33.20 -21.33
N PRO A 62 -10.69 -33.51 -21.09
CA PRO A 62 -9.62 -32.53 -21.19
C PRO A 62 -9.54 -31.88 -22.58
N ILE A 63 -9.20 -30.59 -22.64
CA ILE A 63 -9.14 -29.83 -23.91
C ILE A 63 -8.18 -30.46 -24.94
N GLY A 64 -7.09 -31.07 -24.49
CA GLY A 64 -6.15 -31.78 -25.36
C GLY A 64 -6.77 -33.01 -26.03
N GLU A 65 -7.54 -33.80 -25.27
CA GLU A 65 -8.26 -34.96 -25.81
C GLU A 65 -9.40 -34.55 -26.75
N ALA A 66 -10.09 -33.45 -26.43
CA ALA A 66 -11.12 -32.88 -27.29
C ALA A 66 -10.55 -32.44 -28.65
N LEU A 67 -9.38 -31.80 -28.66
CA LEU A 67 -8.69 -31.37 -29.89
C LEU A 67 -8.11 -32.55 -30.69
N LEU A 68 -7.62 -33.60 -30.01
CA LEU A 68 -7.22 -34.85 -30.67
C LEU A 68 -8.41 -35.53 -31.34
N ALA A 69 -9.54 -35.63 -30.64
CA ALA A 69 -10.77 -36.24 -31.16
C ALA A 69 -11.37 -35.47 -32.36
N LEU A 70 -11.07 -34.18 -32.48
CA LEU A 70 -11.44 -33.34 -33.63
C LEU A 70 -10.36 -33.29 -34.73
N ALA A 71 -9.30 -34.08 -34.59
CA ALA A 71 -8.14 -34.11 -35.50
C ALA A 71 -7.49 -32.72 -35.73
N LYS A 72 -7.55 -31.85 -34.71
CA LYS A 72 -6.94 -30.50 -34.76
C LYS A 72 -5.48 -30.47 -34.31
N ILE A 73 -5.09 -31.45 -33.50
CA ILE A 73 -3.70 -31.67 -33.06
C ILE A 73 -3.37 -33.17 -33.15
N THR A 74 -2.08 -33.50 -33.13
CA THR A 74 -1.55 -34.87 -33.07
C THR A 74 -1.12 -35.25 -31.65
N PRO A 75 -1.02 -36.56 -31.31
CA PRO A 75 -0.54 -37.00 -29.99
C PRO A 75 0.84 -36.45 -29.63
N GLU A 76 1.72 -36.34 -30.62
CA GLU A 76 3.08 -35.80 -30.46
C GLU A 76 3.03 -34.30 -30.12
N GLN A 77 2.20 -33.52 -30.84
CA GLN A 77 1.97 -32.10 -30.58
C GLN A 77 1.35 -31.84 -29.20
N LEU A 78 0.44 -32.71 -28.75
CA LEU A 78 -0.14 -32.61 -27.42
C LEU A 78 0.91 -32.89 -26.32
N SER A 79 1.76 -33.89 -26.52
CA SER A 79 2.82 -34.23 -25.56
C SER A 79 3.83 -33.08 -25.38
N GLU A 80 4.20 -32.42 -26.48
CA GLU A 80 5.10 -31.25 -26.48
C GLU A 80 4.45 -30.05 -25.77
N ALA A 81 3.16 -29.80 -26.02
CA ALA A 81 2.43 -28.73 -25.35
C ALA A 81 2.30 -28.97 -23.84
N LEU A 82 2.08 -30.21 -23.40
CA LEU A 82 2.04 -30.60 -21.99
C LEU A 82 3.41 -30.47 -21.31
N HIS A 83 4.50 -30.81 -22.02
CA HIS A 83 5.84 -30.61 -21.50
C HIS A 83 6.15 -29.13 -21.26
N ARG A 84 5.81 -28.26 -22.21
CA ARG A 84 5.95 -26.80 -22.05
C ARG A 84 5.08 -26.24 -20.92
N GLN A 85 3.89 -26.80 -20.73
CA GLN A 85 3.03 -26.44 -19.61
C GLN A 85 3.67 -26.78 -18.26
N SER A 86 4.38 -27.92 -18.16
CA SER A 86 5.06 -28.31 -16.93
C SER A 86 6.20 -27.37 -16.53
N LEU A 87 6.86 -26.74 -17.53
CA LEU A 87 7.93 -25.76 -17.34
C LEU A 87 7.39 -24.34 -17.05
N THR A 88 6.13 -24.08 -17.42
CA THR A 88 5.52 -22.75 -17.35
C THR A 88 4.34 -22.75 -16.38
N ARG A 89 4.62 -22.57 -15.08
CA ARG A 89 3.59 -22.59 -14.03
C ARG A 89 2.56 -21.47 -14.26
N GLY A 90 1.29 -21.87 -14.36
CA GLY A 90 0.14 -20.95 -14.39
C GLY A 90 -0.44 -20.63 -15.78
N VAL A 91 0.13 -21.15 -16.87
CA VAL A 91 -0.39 -20.92 -18.23
C VAL A 91 -1.29 -22.10 -18.67
N PRO A 92 -2.54 -21.86 -19.13
CA PRO A 92 -3.43 -22.91 -19.62
C PRO A 92 -2.93 -23.59 -20.91
N LEU A 93 -3.22 -24.89 -21.06
CA LEU A 93 -2.79 -25.68 -22.22
C LEU A 93 -3.32 -25.12 -23.56
N GLY A 94 -4.55 -24.60 -23.57
CA GLY A 94 -5.14 -23.98 -24.77
C GLY A 94 -4.35 -22.74 -25.25
N GLN A 95 -3.84 -21.93 -24.32
CA GLN A 95 -3.01 -20.77 -24.66
C GLN A 95 -1.66 -21.22 -25.23
N ILE A 96 -1.06 -22.26 -24.67
CA ILE A 96 0.20 -22.84 -25.17
C ILE A 96 0.02 -23.36 -26.60
N LEU A 97 -1.11 -24.02 -26.89
CA LEU A 97 -1.42 -24.50 -28.24
C LEU A 97 -1.65 -23.37 -29.26
N LEU A 98 -2.22 -22.23 -28.83
CA LEU A 98 -2.33 -21.00 -29.64
C LEU A 98 -0.97 -20.37 -29.90
N ASP A 99 -0.12 -20.25 -28.87
CA ASP A 99 1.21 -19.64 -28.96
C ASP A 99 2.14 -20.47 -29.85
N MET A 100 1.99 -21.80 -29.81
CA MET A 100 2.64 -22.75 -30.72
C MET A 100 2.07 -22.71 -32.15
N LYS A 101 1.00 -21.93 -32.39
CA LYS A 101 0.27 -21.81 -33.67
C LYS A 101 -0.25 -23.16 -34.19
N LEU A 102 -0.57 -24.08 -33.28
CA LEU A 102 -1.06 -25.42 -33.63
C LEU A 102 -2.58 -25.45 -33.80
N VAL A 103 -3.29 -24.54 -33.13
CA VAL A 103 -4.75 -24.40 -33.20
C VAL A 103 -5.13 -22.93 -33.36
N THR A 104 -6.33 -22.66 -33.87
CA THR A 104 -6.90 -21.32 -33.86
C THR A 104 -7.87 -21.13 -32.69
N THR A 105 -8.24 -19.89 -32.39
CA THR A 105 -9.27 -19.58 -31.39
C THR A 105 -10.62 -20.19 -31.77
N ALA A 106 -10.93 -20.28 -33.06
CA ALA A 106 -12.13 -20.94 -33.58
C ALA A 106 -12.09 -22.47 -33.36
N ASP A 107 -10.93 -23.11 -33.47
CA ASP A 107 -10.78 -24.54 -33.21
C ASP A 107 -10.95 -24.88 -31.72
N LEU A 108 -10.44 -24.03 -30.83
CA LEU A 108 -10.67 -24.15 -29.39
C LEU A 108 -12.15 -23.98 -29.04
N GLN A 109 -12.82 -22.99 -29.61
CA GLN A 109 -14.26 -22.79 -29.43
C GLN A 109 -15.07 -23.98 -29.94
N LEU A 110 -14.72 -24.54 -31.10
CA LEU A 110 -15.36 -25.74 -31.64
C LEU A 110 -15.19 -26.94 -30.71
N ALA A 111 -13.99 -27.13 -30.11
CA ALA A 111 -13.73 -28.19 -29.14
C ALA A 111 -14.55 -28.03 -27.85
N LEU A 112 -14.68 -26.79 -27.35
CA LEU A 112 -15.48 -26.46 -26.18
C LEU A 112 -16.97 -26.78 -26.39
N VAL A 113 -17.51 -26.48 -27.57
CA VAL A 113 -18.93 -26.68 -27.89
C VAL A 113 -19.23 -28.15 -28.22
N THR A 114 -18.44 -28.78 -29.10
CA THR A 114 -18.79 -30.10 -29.66
C THR A 114 -18.37 -31.29 -28.81
N LYS A 115 -17.31 -31.15 -28.00
CA LYS A 115 -16.76 -32.26 -27.19
C LYS A 115 -16.84 -32.02 -25.69
N MET A 116 -16.79 -30.77 -25.23
CA MET A 116 -16.96 -30.42 -23.80
C MET A 116 -18.38 -29.93 -23.46
N GLY A 117 -19.25 -29.79 -24.47
CA GLY A 117 -20.68 -29.56 -24.30
C GLY A 117 -21.07 -28.18 -23.77
N TYR A 118 -20.20 -27.17 -23.85
CA TYR A 118 -20.58 -25.82 -23.43
C TYR A 118 -21.56 -25.20 -24.45
N PRO A 119 -22.76 -24.78 -24.04
CA PRO A 119 -23.71 -24.12 -24.93
C PRO A 119 -23.14 -22.81 -25.46
N PHE A 120 -23.41 -22.50 -26.74
CA PHE A 120 -23.09 -21.21 -27.33
C PHE A 120 -24.30 -20.28 -27.31
N VAL A 121 -24.12 -19.02 -26.89
CA VAL A 121 -25.18 -18.02 -26.83
C VAL A 121 -24.79 -16.75 -27.58
N ASP A 122 -25.68 -16.30 -28.47
CA ASP A 122 -25.64 -14.96 -29.06
C ASP A 122 -26.31 -13.94 -28.13
N LEU A 123 -25.51 -13.07 -27.54
CA LEU A 123 -25.94 -12.04 -26.60
C LEU A 123 -26.86 -10.98 -27.20
N LYS A 124 -26.89 -10.83 -28.53
CA LYS A 124 -27.78 -9.86 -29.20
C LYS A 124 -29.22 -10.35 -29.28
N LEU A 125 -29.40 -11.67 -29.27
CA LEU A 125 -30.70 -12.33 -29.48
C LEU A 125 -31.27 -12.92 -28.18
N PHE A 126 -30.44 -13.12 -27.15
CA PHE A 126 -30.85 -13.76 -25.90
C PHE A 126 -31.44 -12.75 -24.88
N PRO A 127 -32.60 -13.02 -24.28
CA PRO A 127 -33.17 -12.17 -23.23
C PRO A 127 -32.43 -12.34 -21.89
N ILE A 128 -31.92 -11.24 -21.34
CA ILE A 128 -31.16 -11.25 -20.07
C ILE A 128 -32.11 -11.01 -18.89
N ASP A 129 -32.01 -11.87 -17.87
CA ASP A 129 -32.78 -11.74 -16.63
C ASP A 129 -32.15 -10.68 -15.69
N ALA A 130 -32.97 -9.71 -15.27
CA ALA A 130 -32.56 -8.68 -14.32
C ALA A 130 -32.17 -9.26 -12.95
N ALA A 131 -32.77 -10.38 -12.54
CA ALA A 131 -32.40 -11.06 -11.29
C ALA A 131 -30.96 -11.59 -11.35
N ALA A 132 -30.57 -12.20 -12.47
CA ALA A 132 -29.22 -12.71 -12.70
C ALA A 132 -28.17 -11.57 -12.72
N LEU A 133 -28.49 -10.42 -13.33
CA LEU A 133 -27.60 -9.26 -13.34
C LEU A 133 -27.32 -8.71 -11.93
N ARG A 134 -28.33 -8.72 -11.04
CA ARG A 134 -28.18 -8.23 -9.65
C ARG A 134 -27.27 -9.11 -8.79
N ARG A 135 -27.01 -10.35 -9.18
CA ARG A 135 -26.13 -11.29 -8.46
C ARG A 135 -24.66 -11.00 -8.62
N VAL A 136 -24.28 -10.23 -9.65
CA VAL A 136 -22.88 -9.90 -9.91
C VAL A 136 -22.74 -8.39 -10.04
N PRO A 137 -21.90 -7.72 -9.25
CA PRO A 137 -21.66 -6.29 -9.40
C PRO A 137 -21.16 -5.93 -10.80
N ALA A 138 -21.61 -4.81 -11.36
CA ALA A 138 -21.25 -4.38 -12.71
C ALA A 138 -19.73 -4.23 -12.90
N THR A 139 -19.03 -3.76 -11.86
CA THR A 139 -17.56 -3.64 -11.84
C THR A 139 -16.86 -5.00 -11.90
N THR A 140 -17.41 -6.02 -11.23
CA THR A 140 -16.93 -7.41 -11.27
C THR A 140 -17.21 -8.03 -12.63
N ALA A 141 -18.42 -7.86 -13.19
CA ALA A 141 -18.79 -8.35 -14.51
C ALA A 141 -17.86 -7.79 -15.61
N VAL A 142 -17.54 -6.49 -15.55
CA VAL A 142 -16.60 -5.83 -16.49
C VAL A 142 -15.16 -6.31 -16.29
N ARG A 143 -14.67 -6.39 -15.05
CA ARG A 143 -13.31 -6.84 -14.75
C ARG A 143 -13.07 -8.28 -15.18
N LEU A 144 -14.03 -9.17 -14.87
CA LEU A 144 -13.95 -10.60 -15.20
C LEU A 144 -14.36 -10.89 -16.64
N ARG A 145 -14.89 -9.90 -17.38
CA ARG A 145 -15.42 -10.04 -18.74
C ARG A 145 -16.44 -11.17 -18.85
N VAL A 146 -17.45 -11.09 -18.01
CA VAL A 146 -18.54 -12.08 -17.92
C VAL A 146 -19.88 -11.37 -17.85
N LEU A 147 -20.91 -11.99 -18.42
CA LEU A 147 -22.27 -11.45 -18.42
C LEU A 147 -23.26 -12.48 -17.83
N PRO A 148 -23.84 -12.22 -16.65
CA PRO A 148 -24.93 -13.04 -16.13
C PRO A 148 -26.13 -13.02 -17.08
N LEU A 149 -26.66 -14.18 -17.42
CA LEU A 149 -27.77 -14.32 -18.37
C LEU A 149 -29.10 -14.63 -17.69
N MET A 150 -29.12 -15.66 -16.83
CA MET A 150 -30.33 -16.15 -16.17
C MET A 150 -29.99 -16.99 -14.94
N GLU A 151 -30.98 -17.16 -14.05
CA GLU A 151 -30.94 -18.17 -13.00
C GLU A 151 -31.72 -19.43 -13.40
N TRP A 152 -31.18 -20.61 -13.09
CA TRP A 152 -31.81 -21.90 -13.31
C TRP A 152 -31.54 -22.84 -12.13
N GLN A 153 -32.58 -23.29 -11.41
CA GLN A 153 -32.46 -24.24 -10.29
C GLN A 153 -31.33 -23.88 -9.29
N SER A 154 -31.28 -22.63 -8.83
CA SER A 154 -30.21 -22.10 -7.94
C SER A 154 -28.80 -22.07 -8.54
N THR A 155 -28.71 -22.11 -9.87
CA THR A 155 -27.47 -21.98 -10.64
C THR A 155 -27.50 -20.71 -11.49
N LEU A 156 -26.45 -19.90 -11.42
CA LEU A 156 -26.27 -18.72 -12.24
C LEU A 156 -25.64 -19.11 -13.58
N VAL A 157 -26.33 -18.84 -14.67
CA VAL A 157 -25.82 -19.07 -16.03
C VAL A 157 -25.11 -17.80 -16.49
N VAL A 158 -23.83 -17.93 -16.88
CA VAL A 158 -22.95 -16.79 -17.18
C VAL A 158 -22.31 -16.96 -18.55
N ALA A 159 -22.43 -15.94 -19.40
CA ALA A 159 -21.73 -15.89 -20.68
C ALA A 159 -20.29 -15.42 -20.52
N MET A 160 -19.36 -16.14 -21.14
CA MET A 160 -17.94 -15.80 -21.17
C MET A 160 -17.26 -16.28 -22.46
N THR A 161 -16.10 -15.72 -22.76
CA THR A 161 -15.35 -16.10 -23.97
C THR A 161 -14.54 -17.38 -23.79
N ASP A 162 -14.14 -17.67 -22.56
CA ASP A 162 -13.30 -18.83 -22.24
C ASP A 162 -13.77 -19.50 -20.93
N PRO A 163 -14.51 -20.62 -21.02
CA PRO A 163 -15.04 -21.34 -19.86
C PRO A 163 -13.98 -22.17 -19.12
N LEU A 164 -12.75 -22.25 -19.63
CA LEU A 164 -11.65 -22.98 -18.98
C LEU A 164 -10.95 -22.17 -17.89
N GLN A 165 -11.36 -20.91 -17.69
CA GLN A 165 -10.85 -20.06 -16.62
C GLN A 165 -11.58 -20.35 -15.31
N PHE A 166 -11.33 -21.53 -14.73
CA PHE A 166 -12.01 -22.02 -13.52
C PHE A 166 -11.94 -21.02 -12.34
N ARG A 167 -10.87 -20.25 -12.22
CA ARG A 167 -10.74 -19.19 -11.20
C ARG A 167 -11.82 -18.12 -11.30
N ILE A 168 -12.22 -17.75 -12.52
CA ILE A 168 -13.31 -16.79 -12.76
C ILE A 168 -14.63 -17.40 -12.30
N LEU A 169 -14.84 -18.69 -12.58
CA LEU A 169 -16.04 -19.40 -12.14
C LEU A 169 -16.11 -19.50 -10.62
N GLU A 170 -15.02 -19.88 -9.94
CA GLU A 170 -14.93 -19.92 -8.48
C GLU A 170 -15.20 -18.55 -7.84
N GLU A 171 -14.61 -17.48 -8.39
CA GLU A 171 -14.83 -16.11 -7.93
C GLU A 171 -16.28 -15.67 -8.12
N LEU A 172 -16.92 -16.08 -9.23
CA LEU A 172 -18.33 -15.82 -9.47
C LEU A 172 -19.25 -16.67 -8.60
N GLU A 173 -18.91 -17.94 -8.31
CA GLU A 173 -19.67 -18.78 -7.38
C GLU A 173 -19.69 -18.15 -6.00
N PHE A 174 -18.55 -17.64 -5.56
CA PHE A 174 -18.41 -16.93 -4.29
C PHE A 174 -19.18 -15.59 -4.29
N THR A 175 -19.03 -14.78 -5.35
CA THR A 175 -19.66 -13.45 -5.43
C THR A 175 -21.18 -13.55 -5.54
N SER A 176 -21.68 -14.52 -6.31
CA SER A 176 -23.12 -14.70 -6.57
C SER A 176 -23.81 -15.60 -5.55
N GLN A 177 -23.04 -16.33 -4.74
CA GLN A 177 -23.53 -17.35 -3.78
C GLN A 177 -24.42 -18.42 -4.44
N ARG A 178 -24.16 -18.68 -5.73
CA ARG A 178 -24.84 -19.68 -6.56
C ARG A 178 -23.81 -20.56 -7.24
N LYS A 179 -24.21 -21.76 -7.63
CA LYS A 179 -23.40 -22.53 -8.57
C LYS A 179 -23.35 -21.81 -9.91
N VAL A 180 -22.20 -21.76 -10.56
CA VAL A 180 -22.03 -21.01 -11.81
C VAL A 180 -21.85 -21.99 -12.96
N ARG A 181 -22.63 -21.79 -14.03
CA ARG A 181 -22.50 -22.56 -15.26
C ARG A 181 -22.14 -21.63 -16.41
N PRO A 182 -20.97 -21.84 -17.05
CA PRO A 182 -20.57 -20.99 -18.15
C PRO A 182 -21.24 -21.40 -19.45
N VAL A 183 -21.56 -20.41 -20.26
CA VAL A 183 -21.92 -20.55 -21.67
C VAL A 183 -20.94 -19.75 -22.51
N VAL A 184 -20.63 -20.24 -23.69
CA VAL A 184 -19.63 -19.64 -24.57
C VAL A 184 -20.29 -18.55 -25.41
N THR A 185 -19.61 -17.41 -25.55
CA THR A 185 -19.99 -16.36 -26.48
C THR A 185 -18.77 -15.80 -27.20
N THR A 186 -18.99 -15.01 -28.26
CA THR A 186 -17.90 -14.38 -29.01
C THR A 186 -17.38 -13.12 -28.33
N SER A 187 -16.09 -12.84 -28.50
CA SER A 187 -15.38 -11.75 -27.80
C SER A 187 -15.68 -10.35 -28.33
N VAL A 188 -16.23 -10.21 -29.53
CA VAL A 188 -16.22 -8.95 -30.29
C VAL A 188 -17.14 -7.86 -29.70
N ASP A 189 -18.05 -8.20 -28.78
CA ASP A 189 -19.03 -7.23 -28.24
C ASP A 189 -19.31 -7.39 -26.73
N LEU A 190 -18.61 -8.29 -26.02
CA LEU A 190 -18.99 -8.67 -24.65
C LEU A 190 -18.96 -7.49 -23.66
N THR A 191 -17.94 -6.64 -23.70
CA THR A 191 -17.84 -5.47 -22.81
C THR A 191 -18.94 -4.44 -23.05
N ALA A 192 -19.30 -4.20 -24.31
CA ALA A 192 -20.38 -3.27 -24.65
C ALA A 192 -21.75 -3.83 -24.26
N GLN A 193 -21.95 -5.14 -24.43
CA GLN A 193 -23.17 -5.83 -23.99
C GLN A 193 -23.32 -5.84 -22.46
N ILE A 194 -22.22 -6.03 -21.71
CA ILE A 194 -22.22 -5.89 -20.24
C ILE A 194 -22.67 -4.48 -19.86
N ALA A 195 -22.04 -3.45 -20.43
CA ALA A 195 -22.39 -2.06 -20.12
C ALA A 195 -23.85 -1.70 -20.51
N LYS A 196 -24.39 -2.31 -21.57
CA LYS A 196 -25.79 -2.15 -22.00
C LYS A 196 -26.76 -2.83 -21.03
N ALA A 197 -26.47 -4.07 -20.63
CA ALA A 197 -27.31 -4.87 -19.73
C ALA A 197 -27.44 -4.21 -18.34
N TYR A 198 -26.34 -3.75 -17.76
CA TYR A 198 -26.36 -3.08 -16.45
C TYR A 198 -26.95 -1.67 -16.49
N ARG A 199 -26.86 -0.96 -17.63
CA ARG A 199 -27.61 0.29 -17.87
C ARG A 199 -29.11 0.05 -17.88
N GLY A 200 -29.57 -1.05 -18.48
CA GLY A 200 -30.98 -1.41 -18.56
C GLY A 200 -31.67 -1.61 -17.20
N ILE A 201 -30.91 -1.89 -16.13
CA ILE A 201 -31.42 -2.07 -14.76
C ILE A 201 -31.06 -0.92 -13.80
N GLY A 202 -30.50 0.20 -14.30
CA GLY A 202 -30.16 1.37 -13.49
C GLY A 202 -28.93 1.20 -12.59
N MET A 203 -28.01 0.29 -12.90
CA MET A 203 -26.81 -0.01 -12.09
C MET A 203 -25.51 0.48 -12.74
N ALA A 204 -25.58 1.52 -13.57
CA ALA A 204 -24.47 1.95 -14.43
C ALA A 204 -23.77 3.26 -14.03
N ASP A 205 -24.19 3.92 -12.94
CA ASP A 205 -23.74 5.28 -12.61
C ASP A 205 -22.22 5.43 -12.36
N ASN A 206 -21.50 4.32 -12.18
CA ASN A 206 -20.04 4.29 -12.01
C ASN A 206 -19.25 3.66 -13.18
N LEU A 207 -19.89 3.31 -14.30
CA LEU A 207 -19.20 2.78 -15.48
C LEU A 207 -18.86 3.88 -16.48
N ALA A 208 -18.04 4.84 -16.05
CA ALA A 208 -17.37 5.75 -16.97
C ALA A 208 -16.34 4.94 -17.79
N LEU A 209 -16.66 4.68 -19.06
CA LEU A 209 -15.70 4.18 -20.04
C LEU A 209 -14.55 5.19 -20.15
N GLN A 210 -13.35 4.73 -19.82
CA GLN A 210 -12.14 5.52 -19.74
C GLN A 210 -11.72 6.06 -21.11
N GLU A 211 -11.84 7.37 -21.31
CA GLU A 211 -10.78 8.14 -21.99
C GLU A 211 -10.10 9.04 -20.95
N PRO A 212 -8.77 9.23 -21.01
CA PRO A 212 -8.03 9.92 -19.95
C PRO A 212 -8.22 11.44 -20.03
N ALA A 213 -9.06 11.99 -19.15
CA ALA A 213 -9.16 13.44 -18.93
C ALA A 213 -8.04 13.97 -17.99
N PRO A 214 -7.62 15.24 -18.14
CA PRO A 214 -6.42 15.80 -17.50
C PRO A 214 -6.56 16.00 -15.98
N ARG A 215 -5.40 15.94 -15.31
CA ARG A 215 -5.18 15.86 -13.85
C ARG A 215 -5.89 16.91 -12.97
N VAL A 216 -6.36 18.03 -13.51
CA VAL A 216 -6.82 19.18 -12.73
C VAL A 216 -8.24 18.99 -12.17
N GLU A 217 -9.10 18.22 -12.86
CA GLU A 217 -10.48 17.99 -12.40
C GLU A 217 -10.58 16.94 -11.27
N ARG A 218 -9.57 16.06 -11.13
CA ARG A 218 -9.52 15.03 -10.09
C ARG A 218 -9.40 15.59 -8.68
N GLU A 219 -8.72 16.71 -8.50
CA GLU A 219 -8.55 17.35 -7.19
C GLU A 219 -9.83 18.10 -6.76
N ALA A 220 -10.61 18.61 -7.72
CA ALA A 220 -11.89 19.29 -7.45
C ALA A 220 -13.03 18.31 -7.11
N LEU A 221 -13.12 17.16 -7.80
CA LEU A 221 -14.09 16.10 -7.47
C LEU A 221 -13.76 15.40 -6.15
N ALA A 222 -12.47 15.25 -5.80
CA ALA A 222 -12.06 14.74 -4.50
C ALA A 222 -12.45 15.70 -3.36
N ALA A 223 -12.38 17.02 -3.57
CA ALA A 223 -12.79 18.00 -2.56
C ALA A 223 -14.31 18.03 -2.32
N ALA A 224 -15.12 17.73 -3.34
CA ALA A 224 -16.59 17.67 -3.20
C ALA A 224 -17.10 16.42 -2.47
N ALA A 225 -16.39 15.28 -2.58
CA ALA A 225 -16.73 14.03 -1.87
C ALA A 225 -16.35 14.05 -0.37
N VAL A 226 -15.49 14.98 0.05
CA VAL A 226 -14.99 15.10 1.43
C VAL A 226 -16.06 15.66 2.40
N ALA A 227 -17.10 16.34 1.89
CA ALA A 227 -18.17 16.85 2.74
C ALA A 227 -19.19 15.77 3.17
N SER A 228 -19.13 14.56 2.62
CA SER A 228 -20.12 13.48 2.86
C SER A 228 -19.56 12.22 3.54
N SER A 229 -18.25 12.14 3.87
CA SER A 229 -17.61 10.86 4.27
C SER A 229 -17.77 10.48 5.75
N GLU A 230 -17.83 11.44 6.69
CA GLU A 230 -17.98 11.14 8.12
C GLU A 230 -19.31 10.43 8.41
N GLN A 231 -20.36 10.77 7.67
CA GLN A 231 -21.69 10.19 7.82
C GLN A 231 -21.75 8.76 7.27
N ASP A 232 -20.99 8.42 6.23
CA ASP A 232 -21.11 7.12 5.57
C ASP A 232 -20.63 5.95 6.44
N ALA A 233 -19.45 6.04 7.07
CA ALA A 233 -18.94 4.93 7.89
C ALA A 233 -19.75 4.73 9.17
N TRP A 234 -20.23 5.82 9.78
CA TRP A 234 -21.08 5.77 10.97
C TRP A 234 -22.49 5.29 10.65
N MET A 235 -23.07 5.68 9.50
CA MET A 235 -24.34 5.12 9.02
C MET A 235 -24.21 3.62 8.73
N LEU A 236 -23.15 3.19 8.04
CA LEU A 236 -22.90 1.77 7.78
C LEU A 236 -22.72 1.00 9.09
N ALA A 237 -21.99 1.54 10.07
CA ALA A 237 -21.87 0.92 11.38
C ALA A 237 -23.19 0.90 12.15
N ALA A 238 -24.04 1.93 12.01
CA ALA A 238 -25.37 1.98 12.62
C ALA A 238 -26.32 0.94 11.99
N GLU A 239 -26.27 0.74 10.68
CA GLU A 239 -26.98 -0.35 9.98
C GLU A 239 -26.54 -1.72 10.51
N LEU A 240 -25.24 -1.90 10.79
CA LEU A 240 -24.69 -3.14 11.36
C LEU A 240 -25.02 -3.31 12.85
N ASN A 241 -25.30 -2.21 13.58
CA ASN A 241 -25.68 -2.20 14.99
C ASN A 241 -27.20 -2.32 15.22
N GLY A 242 -28.02 -2.00 14.22
CA GLY A 242 -29.49 -2.00 14.31
C GLY A 242 -30.17 -3.38 14.42
N GLY A 243 -29.41 -4.43 14.69
CA GLY A 243 -29.85 -5.83 14.65
C GLY A 243 -30.33 -6.45 15.97
N ASP A 244 -30.36 -5.73 17.11
CA ASP A 244 -30.73 -6.32 18.40
C ASP A 244 -31.96 -5.63 19.04
N ALA A 245 -33.15 -6.21 18.83
CA ALA A 245 -34.13 -6.57 19.88
C ALA A 245 -35.55 -6.88 19.31
N LYS A 246 -35.75 -8.08 18.74
CA LYS A 246 -37.00 -8.87 18.91
C LYS A 246 -36.64 -10.37 18.87
N PRO A 247 -37.09 -11.19 19.82
CA PRO A 247 -36.93 -12.64 19.76
C PRO A 247 -37.97 -13.21 18.77
N GLU A 248 -37.55 -14.24 18.02
CA GLU A 248 -38.35 -15.03 17.08
C GLU A 248 -38.79 -14.32 15.78
N GLN A 249 -37.89 -14.27 14.78
CA GLN A 249 -38.22 -14.51 13.36
C GLN A 249 -36.95 -14.45 12.47
N GLU A 250 -36.72 -15.56 11.77
CA GLU A 250 -35.93 -15.79 10.55
C GLU A 250 -34.57 -15.09 10.37
N GLU A 251 -33.51 -15.91 10.33
CA GLU A 251 -32.17 -15.57 9.86
C GLU A 251 -32.23 -14.79 8.53
N GLN A 252 -31.89 -13.50 8.58
CA GLN A 252 -31.65 -12.72 7.37
C GLN A 252 -30.40 -13.27 6.65
N PRO A 253 -30.36 -13.34 5.31
CA PRO A 253 -29.26 -13.99 4.59
C PRO A 253 -27.94 -13.22 4.75
N LEU A 254 -26.87 -13.95 5.08
CA LEU A 254 -25.47 -13.49 5.22
C LEU A 254 -24.89 -12.70 4.02
N GLU A 255 -25.58 -12.69 2.86
CA GLU A 255 -25.10 -12.06 1.62
C GLU A 255 -25.14 -10.52 1.66
N GLN A 256 -26.08 -9.92 2.42
CA GLN A 256 -26.19 -8.46 2.52
C GLN A 256 -25.16 -7.86 3.49
N SER A 257 -24.77 -8.59 4.54
CA SER A 257 -23.77 -8.12 5.52
C SER A 257 -22.35 -8.07 4.97
N ASP A 258 -22.02 -8.92 3.99
CA ASP A 258 -20.68 -8.97 3.38
C ASP A 258 -20.39 -7.73 2.51
N ASN A 259 -21.36 -7.21 1.76
CA ASN A 259 -21.17 -5.99 0.96
C ASN A 259 -21.03 -4.75 1.87
N THR A 260 -21.86 -4.66 2.92
CA THR A 260 -21.77 -3.56 3.91
C THR A 260 -20.44 -3.58 4.64
N LEU A 261 -19.92 -4.77 4.99
CA LEU A 261 -18.60 -4.91 5.61
C LEU A 261 -17.45 -4.49 4.67
N VAL A 262 -17.52 -4.85 3.39
CA VAL A 262 -16.53 -4.43 2.38
C VAL A 262 -16.53 -2.90 2.24
N ARG A 263 -17.71 -2.28 2.15
CA ARG A 263 -17.85 -0.83 2.09
C ARG A 263 -17.31 -0.17 3.35
N LEU A 264 -17.62 -0.73 4.53
CA LEU A 264 -17.11 -0.23 5.81
C LEU A 264 -15.58 -0.23 5.87
N ILE A 265 -14.92 -1.34 5.49
CA ILE A 265 -13.45 -1.43 5.49
C ILE A 265 -12.84 -0.43 4.51
N ASN A 266 -13.41 -0.29 3.30
CA ASN A 266 -12.92 0.66 2.31
C ASN A 266 -13.11 2.12 2.78
N SER A 267 -14.26 2.45 3.37
CA SER A 267 -14.52 3.77 3.95
C SER A 267 -13.59 4.06 5.12
N MET A 268 -13.38 3.10 6.03
CA MET A 268 -12.44 3.22 7.14
C MET A 268 -11.00 3.50 6.68
N ILE A 269 -10.51 2.79 5.66
CA ILE A 269 -9.16 3.03 5.11
C ILE A 269 -9.07 4.41 4.44
N SER A 270 -10.10 4.81 3.70
CA SER A 270 -10.15 6.13 3.04
C SER A 270 -10.19 7.26 4.08
N GLU A 271 -10.99 7.10 5.12
CA GLU A 271 -11.13 8.05 6.22
C GLU A 271 -9.81 8.17 7.01
N ALA A 272 -9.15 7.04 7.32
CA ALA A 272 -7.83 7.05 7.94
C ALA A 272 -6.79 7.82 7.09
N TYR A 273 -6.84 7.69 5.77
CA TYR A 273 -5.99 8.46 4.86
C TYR A 273 -6.28 9.96 4.92
N HIS A 274 -7.56 10.36 4.87
CA HIS A 274 -7.97 11.77 4.93
C HIS A 274 -7.64 12.43 6.28
N GLN A 275 -7.81 11.69 7.37
CA GLN A 275 -7.41 12.11 8.72
C GLN A 275 -5.90 12.05 8.98
N ARG A 276 -5.10 11.67 7.96
CA ARG A 276 -3.63 11.55 8.04
C ARG A 276 -3.16 10.60 9.15
N ALA A 277 -3.90 9.51 9.38
CA ALA A 277 -3.50 8.46 10.29
C ALA A 277 -2.27 7.72 9.75
N SER A 278 -1.34 7.35 10.64
CA SER A 278 -0.19 6.51 10.30
C SER A 278 -0.53 5.03 10.35
N ASP A 279 -1.39 4.63 11.29
CA ASP A 279 -1.74 3.24 11.52
C ASP A 279 -3.25 3.11 11.85
N ILE A 280 -3.89 2.06 11.35
CA ILE A 280 -5.22 1.61 11.76
C ILE A 280 -5.03 0.38 12.64
N HIS A 281 -5.61 0.40 13.84
CA HIS A 281 -5.59 -0.68 14.81
C HIS A 281 -7.00 -1.28 14.90
N ILE A 282 -7.12 -2.60 14.74
CA ILE A 282 -8.37 -3.35 14.89
C ILE A 282 -8.13 -4.42 15.95
N GLU A 283 -8.83 -4.29 17.07
CA GLU A 283 -8.55 -5.00 18.32
C GLU A 283 -9.82 -5.71 18.79
N PRO A 284 -9.98 -7.01 18.43
CA PRO A 284 -11.10 -7.81 18.91
C PRO A 284 -10.86 -8.29 20.35
N TYR A 285 -11.86 -8.13 21.20
CA TYR A 285 -11.86 -8.64 22.58
C TYR A 285 -12.61 -9.98 22.69
N PRO A 286 -12.44 -10.78 23.77
CA PRO A 286 -13.17 -12.04 23.95
C PRO A 286 -14.65 -11.87 24.32
N GLY A 287 -15.39 -12.99 24.37
CA GLY A 287 -16.78 -13.00 24.85
C GLY A 287 -17.73 -12.15 24.00
N ARG A 288 -18.54 -11.30 24.64
CA ARG A 288 -19.51 -10.39 23.99
C ARG A 288 -19.00 -8.94 23.87
N GLU A 289 -17.71 -8.70 24.13
CA GLU A 289 -17.12 -7.36 24.04
C GLU A 289 -16.98 -6.88 22.58
N LYS A 290 -17.14 -5.59 22.33
CA LYS A 290 -17.06 -5.07 20.96
C LYS A 290 -15.64 -5.16 20.39
N VAL A 291 -15.52 -5.13 19.07
CA VAL A 291 -14.25 -4.92 18.37
C VAL A 291 -13.93 -3.44 18.43
N SER A 292 -12.78 -3.07 18.95
CA SER A 292 -12.33 -1.67 19.00
C SER A 292 -11.50 -1.35 17.77
N ILE A 293 -11.81 -0.25 17.08
CA ILE A 293 -11.02 0.28 15.97
C ILE A 293 -10.49 1.65 16.37
N ARG A 294 -9.17 1.82 16.26
CA ARG A 294 -8.46 3.04 16.64
C ARG A 294 -7.53 3.49 15.53
N PHE A 295 -7.40 4.80 15.32
CA PHE A 295 -6.41 5.37 14.41
C PHE A 295 -5.26 5.96 15.20
N ARG A 296 -4.03 5.78 14.71
CA ARG A 296 -2.88 6.52 15.20
C ARG A 296 -2.73 7.80 14.38
N ILE A 297 -3.09 8.94 14.96
CA ILE A 297 -2.98 10.26 14.31
C ILE A 297 -1.98 11.09 15.09
N ASP A 298 -0.96 11.60 14.39
CA ASP A 298 0.13 12.36 14.99
C ASP A 298 0.84 11.66 16.17
N GLY A 299 0.88 10.33 16.14
CA GLY A 299 1.53 9.50 17.16
C GLY A 299 0.62 9.02 18.29
N GLU A 300 -0.55 9.63 18.47
CA GLU A 300 -1.52 9.26 19.50
C GLU A 300 -2.60 8.31 18.95
N LEU A 301 -2.99 7.33 19.76
CA LEU A 301 -4.11 6.44 19.46
C LEU A 301 -5.43 7.14 19.80
N ARG A 302 -6.32 7.24 18.83
CA ARG A 302 -7.65 7.82 18.96
C ARG A 302 -8.72 6.77 18.64
N PRO A 303 -9.74 6.60 19.49
CA PRO A 303 -10.90 5.77 19.15
C PRO A 303 -11.56 6.27 17.87
N TYR A 304 -11.92 5.34 16.98
CA TYR A 304 -12.62 5.65 15.73
C TYR A 304 -14.01 5.03 15.71
N LEU A 305 -14.09 3.70 15.88
CA LEU A 305 -15.33 2.96 15.74
C LEU A 305 -15.32 1.70 16.63
N GLU A 306 -16.48 1.31 17.13
CA GLU A 306 -16.68 0.00 17.76
C GLU A 306 -17.67 -0.83 16.95
N LEU A 307 -17.37 -2.12 16.75
CA LEU A 307 -18.23 -3.04 16.01
C LEU A 307 -18.70 -4.21 16.87
N PRO A 308 -19.88 -4.79 16.59
CA PRO A 308 -20.36 -5.96 17.33
C PRO A 308 -19.40 -7.16 17.25
N PRO A 309 -19.42 -8.04 18.27
CA PRO A 309 -18.60 -9.27 18.31
C PRO A 309 -18.74 -10.18 17.08
N SER A 310 -19.90 -10.17 16.42
CA SER A 310 -20.20 -10.99 15.25
C SER A 310 -19.27 -10.70 14.06
N TYR A 311 -18.71 -9.48 13.97
CA TYR A 311 -17.86 -9.08 12.84
C TYR A 311 -16.37 -9.44 13.01
N ARG A 312 -15.94 -9.93 14.18
CA ARG A 312 -14.52 -10.24 14.48
C ARG A 312 -13.85 -11.11 13.39
N ASN A 313 -14.49 -12.23 13.08
CA ASN A 313 -13.96 -13.20 12.12
C ASN A 313 -14.07 -12.66 10.68
N ALA A 314 -15.17 -11.99 10.35
CA ALA A 314 -15.43 -11.46 9.02
C ALA A 314 -14.44 -10.32 8.66
N LEU A 315 -14.17 -9.40 9.59
CA LEU A 315 -13.16 -8.35 9.44
C LEU A 315 -11.77 -8.94 9.19
N THR A 316 -11.39 -9.90 10.02
CA THR A 316 -10.08 -10.56 9.93
C THR A 316 -9.92 -11.29 8.61
N ALA A 317 -10.90 -12.10 8.21
CA ALA A 317 -10.89 -12.82 6.96
C ALA A 317 -10.81 -11.87 5.76
N ARG A 318 -11.61 -10.80 5.76
CA ARG A 318 -11.61 -9.82 4.66
C ARG A 318 -10.28 -9.12 4.51
N ILE A 319 -9.66 -8.70 5.60
CA ILE A 319 -8.35 -8.04 5.55
C ILE A 319 -7.26 -9.02 5.09
N LYS A 320 -7.30 -10.29 5.54
CA LYS A 320 -6.39 -11.33 5.05
C LYS A 320 -6.54 -11.56 3.54
N ILE A 321 -7.76 -11.58 3.01
CA ILE A 321 -8.01 -11.66 1.56
C ILE A 321 -7.40 -10.46 0.82
N MET A 322 -7.60 -9.24 1.32
CA MET A 322 -7.08 -8.03 0.68
C MET A 322 -5.54 -7.98 0.66
N SER A 323 -4.88 -8.73 1.54
CA SER A 323 -3.43 -8.76 1.74
C SER A 323 -2.75 -10.06 1.28
N ASP A 324 -3.48 -10.92 0.56
CA ASP A 324 -3.02 -12.22 0.07
C ASP A 324 -2.49 -13.15 1.19
N LEU A 325 -3.11 -13.11 2.38
CA LEU A 325 -2.77 -13.91 3.57
C LEU A 325 -3.64 -15.17 3.70
N ASP A 326 -3.12 -16.19 4.40
CA ASP A 326 -3.84 -17.43 4.66
C ASP A 326 -4.90 -17.23 5.75
N ILE A 327 -6.18 -17.34 5.37
CA ILE A 327 -7.34 -17.19 6.26
C ILE A 327 -7.40 -18.33 7.29
N SER A 328 -6.96 -19.53 6.91
CA SER A 328 -7.04 -20.73 7.73
C SER A 328 -5.99 -20.74 8.86
N GLU A 329 -4.85 -20.09 8.65
CA GLU A 329 -3.82 -19.96 9.68
C GLU A 329 -4.13 -18.76 10.59
N ARG A 330 -4.30 -19.04 11.88
CA ARG A 330 -4.67 -18.05 12.92
C ARG A 330 -3.76 -18.12 14.15
N ARG A 331 -2.76 -19.01 14.13
CA ARG A 331 -1.90 -19.32 15.29
C ARG A 331 -0.52 -18.70 15.18
N LYS A 332 -0.18 -18.13 14.02
CA LYS A 332 1.12 -17.49 13.76
C LYS A 332 0.90 -16.08 13.22
N PRO A 333 1.77 -15.11 13.56
CA PRO A 333 1.76 -13.81 12.92
C PRO A 333 1.87 -13.92 11.40
N GLN A 334 1.17 -13.04 10.69
CA GLN A 334 1.26 -12.94 9.23
C GLN A 334 1.42 -11.48 8.81
N ASP A 335 2.26 -11.26 7.79
CA ASP A 335 2.56 -9.93 7.25
C ASP A 335 2.21 -9.90 5.76
N GLY A 336 1.45 -8.89 5.35
CA GLY A 336 0.98 -8.72 3.98
C GLY A 336 0.96 -7.27 3.54
N LYS A 337 0.58 -7.04 2.29
CA LYS A 337 0.46 -5.71 1.70
C LYS A 337 -0.87 -5.55 0.98
N ILE A 338 -1.50 -4.39 1.11
CA ILE A 338 -2.71 -4.03 0.36
C ILE A 338 -2.37 -2.91 -0.60
N ALA A 339 -2.53 -3.17 -1.91
CA ALA A 339 -2.54 -2.11 -2.92
C ALA A 339 -3.95 -1.50 -3.00
N PHE A 340 -4.22 -0.47 -2.20
CA PHE A 340 -5.58 0.05 -1.98
C PHE A 340 -6.20 0.71 -3.22
N ALA A 341 -5.37 1.07 -4.21
CA ALA A 341 -5.84 1.54 -5.52
C ALA A 341 -6.80 0.54 -6.19
N LYS A 342 -6.70 -0.76 -5.89
CA LYS A 342 -7.60 -1.81 -6.40
C LYS A 342 -8.99 -1.81 -5.76
N TYR A 343 -9.17 -1.13 -4.62
CA TYR A 343 -10.38 -1.23 -3.77
C TYR A 343 -11.08 0.12 -3.56
N GLY A 344 -10.31 1.18 -3.29
CA GLY A 344 -10.85 2.52 -2.97
C GLY A 344 -10.35 3.65 -3.87
N GLY A 345 -9.62 3.33 -4.96
CA GLY A 345 -9.17 4.31 -5.95
C GLY A 345 -8.06 5.27 -5.50
N LEU A 346 -7.73 5.31 -4.20
CA LEU A 346 -6.59 6.08 -3.68
C LEU A 346 -5.26 5.38 -4.01
N PRO A 347 -4.22 6.10 -4.45
CA PRO A 347 -2.88 5.55 -4.69
C PRO A 347 -2.14 5.31 -3.36
N LEU A 348 -2.70 4.43 -2.54
CA LEU A 348 -2.24 4.09 -1.19
C LEU A 348 -1.80 2.63 -1.15
N GLU A 349 -0.64 2.36 -0.56
CA GLU A 349 -0.22 1.01 -0.17
C GLU A 349 -0.37 0.89 1.34
N LEU A 350 -0.79 -0.26 1.85
CA LEU A 350 -0.80 -0.54 3.28
C LEU A 350 0.04 -1.76 3.57
N ARG A 351 0.75 -1.75 4.70
CA ARG A 351 1.28 -2.99 5.30
C ARG A 351 0.31 -3.48 6.35
N VAL A 352 0.04 -4.77 6.32
CA VAL A 352 -0.88 -5.44 7.23
C VAL A 352 -0.09 -6.42 8.05
N ALA A 353 -0.25 -6.37 9.37
CA ALA A 353 0.21 -7.42 10.28
C ALA A 353 -1.01 -7.97 11.02
N THR A 354 -1.20 -9.28 10.99
CA THR A 354 -2.18 -10.00 11.83
C THR A 354 -1.43 -10.74 12.93
N ILE A 355 -1.74 -10.47 14.20
CA ILE A 355 -1.04 -11.02 15.35
C ILE A 355 -2.05 -11.84 16.18
N PRO A 356 -1.84 -13.15 16.34
CA PRO A 356 -2.68 -13.97 17.21
C PRO A 356 -2.66 -13.46 18.65
N THR A 357 -3.83 -13.27 19.24
CA THR A 357 -4.02 -12.87 20.65
C THR A 357 -4.76 -13.97 21.42
N ALA A 358 -5.06 -13.73 22.69
CA ALA A 358 -5.74 -14.71 23.54
C ALA A 358 -7.09 -15.14 22.95
N HIS A 359 -7.57 -16.33 23.34
CA HIS A 359 -8.86 -16.87 22.90
C HIS A 359 -9.00 -17.10 21.38
N GLY A 360 -7.88 -17.27 20.67
CA GLY A 360 -7.89 -17.55 19.23
C GLY A 360 -8.33 -16.35 18.38
N LEU A 361 -8.22 -15.15 18.94
CA LEU A 361 -8.45 -13.89 18.25
C LEU A 361 -7.19 -13.41 17.54
N GLU A 362 -7.34 -12.41 16.68
CA GLU A 362 -6.23 -11.83 15.93
C GLU A 362 -6.35 -10.32 15.93
N ASP A 363 -5.35 -9.64 16.46
CA ASP A 363 -5.22 -8.19 16.33
C ASP A 363 -4.68 -7.87 14.95
N ILE A 364 -5.17 -6.78 14.36
CA ILE A 364 -4.75 -6.35 13.03
C ILE A 364 -4.22 -4.93 13.13
N VAL A 365 -3.01 -4.73 12.62
CA VAL A 365 -2.41 -3.42 12.46
C VAL A 365 -2.17 -3.17 10.97
N MET A 366 -2.76 -2.10 10.45
CA MET A 366 -2.54 -1.66 9.07
C MET A 366 -1.80 -0.34 9.07
N ARG A 367 -0.55 -0.34 8.60
CA ARG A 367 0.24 0.88 8.42
C ARG A 367 -0.02 1.48 7.05
N LEU A 368 -0.46 2.73 7.01
CA LEU A 368 -0.68 3.46 5.76
C LEU A 368 0.67 3.91 5.20
N LEU A 369 1.11 3.24 4.13
CA LEU A 369 2.21 3.71 3.31
C LEU A 369 1.65 4.70 2.29
N THR A 370 1.39 5.92 2.76
CA THR A 370 1.26 7.03 1.81
C THR A 370 2.57 7.07 1.03
N ALA A 371 2.50 7.09 -0.31
CA ALA A 371 3.68 7.34 -1.12
C ALA A 371 4.19 8.73 -0.72
N PHE A 372 5.09 8.78 0.27
CA PHE A 372 5.58 10.02 0.81
C PHE A 372 6.26 10.71 -0.35
N ARG A 373 5.64 11.78 -0.87
CA ARG A 373 6.39 12.77 -1.62
C ARG A 373 7.58 13.12 -0.75
N VAL A 374 8.78 13.01 -1.32
CA VAL A 374 9.99 13.36 -0.60
C VAL A 374 9.82 14.78 -0.10
N VAL A 375 9.96 14.96 1.20
CA VAL A 375 9.88 16.27 1.83
C VAL A 375 11.13 17.04 1.40
N PRO A 376 11.02 18.23 0.80
CA PRO A 376 12.18 19.04 0.49
C PRO A 376 12.99 19.33 1.77
N LEU A 377 14.31 19.45 1.65
CA LEU A 377 15.18 19.65 2.80
C LEU A 377 14.82 20.93 3.58
N GLU A 378 14.37 21.96 2.88
CA GLU A 378 13.95 23.25 3.43
C GLU A 378 12.63 23.13 4.24
N ALA A 379 11.82 22.11 3.95
CA ALA A 379 10.55 21.84 4.64
C ALA A 379 10.71 21.00 5.92
N LEU A 380 11.94 20.59 6.26
CA LEU A 380 12.22 19.89 7.52
C LEU A 380 12.20 20.81 8.75
N GLU A 381 12.09 22.14 8.56
CA GLU A 381 12.00 23.12 9.66
C GLU A 381 13.24 23.12 10.58
N LEU A 382 14.45 22.93 10.01
CA LEU A 382 15.70 23.27 10.69
C LEU A 382 15.83 24.79 10.81
N ALA A 383 16.48 25.27 11.87
CA ALA A 383 16.90 26.67 11.94
C ALA A 383 17.83 27.00 10.74
N PRO A 384 17.77 28.21 10.15
CA PRO A 384 18.50 28.52 8.92
C PRO A 384 20.01 28.23 9.00
N ASP A 385 20.64 28.56 10.11
CA ASP A 385 22.06 28.29 10.37
C ASP A 385 22.37 26.79 10.44
N LYS A 386 21.43 25.99 10.96
CA LYS A 386 21.56 24.53 11.05
C LYS A 386 21.27 23.84 9.72
N LEU A 387 20.35 24.38 8.93
CA LEU A 387 20.10 23.90 7.56
C LEU A 387 21.34 24.09 6.69
N GLU A 388 21.96 25.26 6.76
CA GLU A 388 23.20 25.55 6.03
C GLU A 388 24.33 24.61 6.49
N LEU A 389 24.52 24.43 7.80
CA LEU A 389 25.50 23.50 8.34
C LEU A 389 25.23 22.05 7.88
N LEU A 390 23.97 21.61 7.89
CA LEU A 390 23.59 20.28 7.40
C LEU A 390 23.98 20.11 5.92
N GLN A 391 23.66 21.11 5.08
CA GLN A 391 24.01 21.10 3.66
C GLN A 391 25.53 21.02 3.46
N GLN A 392 26.30 21.83 4.19
CA GLN A 392 27.76 21.81 4.13
C GLN A 392 28.36 20.46 4.55
N VAL A 393 27.75 19.79 5.54
CA VAL A 393 28.18 18.47 6.01
C VAL A 393 27.92 17.41 4.94
N VAL A 394 26.68 17.29 4.46
CA VAL A 394 26.26 16.20 3.56
C VAL A 394 26.70 16.35 2.10
N GLU A 395 27.12 17.55 1.67
CA GLU A 395 27.66 17.77 0.32
C GLU A 395 29.16 17.43 0.19
N ARG A 396 29.83 17.04 1.29
CA ARG A 396 31.20 16.56 1.26
C ARG A 396 31.32 15.25 0.44
N PRO A 397 32.48 15.01 -0.21
CA PRO A 397 32.65 13.86 -1.10
C PRO A 397 32.60 12.51 -0.38
N ASN A 398 33.17 12.43 0.84
CA ASN A 398 33.28 11.20 1.60
C ASN A 398 33.13 11.41 3.10
N GLY A 399 32.74 10.37 3.82
CA GLY A 399 32.57 10.38 5.28
C GLY A 399 31.20 9.89 5.72
N LEU A 400 31.05 9.74 7.04
CA LEU A 400 29.87 9.16 7.68
C LEU A 400 28.97 10.27 8.27
N PHE A 401 27.70 10.25 7.87
CA PHE A 401 26.66 11.09 8.45
C PHE A 401 25.54 10.22 9.03
N LEU A 402 25.17 10.50 10.28
CA LEU A 402 24.21 9.68 11.04
C LEU A 402 22.98 10.50 11.40
N CYS A 403 21.79 9.98 11.07
CA CYS A 403 20.54 10.50 11.62
C CYS A 403 20.05 9.59 12.74
N VAL A 404 19.84 10.12 13.95
CA VAL A 404 19.60 9.30 15.14
C VAL A 404 18.33 9.70 15.90
N GLY A 405 17.76 8.75 16.62
CA GLY A 405 16.54 8.93 17.40
C GLY A 405 15.70 7.66 17.49
N PRO A 406 14.64 7.65 18.32
CA PRO A 406 13.76 6.52 18.50
C PRO A 406 12.96 6.21 17.22
N THR A 407 12.21 5.11 17.26
CA THR A 407 11.26 4.78 16.19
C THR A 407 10.23 5.91 16.02
N GLY A 408 9.90 6.23 14.77
CA GLY A 408 8.92 7.29 14.47
C GLY A 408 9.42 8.72 14.65
N SER A 409 10.72 8.96 14.88
CA SER A 409 11.26 10.33 14.98
C SER A 409 11.49 11.03 13.63
N GLY A 410 11.19 10.39 12.50
CA GLY A 410 11.33 10.97 11.16
C GLY A 410 12.71 10.82 10.50
N LYS A 411 13.59 9.94 11.01
CA LYS A 411 14.95 9.72 10.47
C LYS A 411 14.96 9.38 8.98
N THR A 412 14.13 8.41 8.57
CA THR A 412 14.01 7.98 7.17
C THR A 412 13.57 9.14 6.29
N THR A 413 12.58 9.94 6.73
CA THR A 413 12.14 11.14 6.01
C THR A 413 13.30 12.12 5.80
N THR A 414 14.06 12.42 6.85
CA THR A 414 15.21 13.33 6.79
C THR A 414 16.33 12.82 5.88
N LEU A 415 16.69 11.54 5.97
CA LEU A 415 17.69 10.95 5.07
C LEU A 415 17.23 11.00 3.62
N HIS A 416 15.95 10.72 3.34
CA HIS A 416 15.41 10.82 1.99
C HIS A 416 15.38 12.27 1.46
N SER A 417 15.14 13.27 2.31
CA SER A 417 15.29 14.68 1.95
C SER A 417 16.73 15.04 1.58
N VAL A 418 17.70 14.54 2.34
CA VAL A 418 19.13 14.70 2.03
C VAL A 418 19.46 14.01 0.71
N LEU A 419 19.03 12.76 0.51
CA LEU A 419 19.28 12.02 -0.73
C LEU A 419 18.69 12.73 -1.96
N GLN A 420 17.50 13.31 -1.86
CA GLN A 420 16.91 14.09 -2.95
C GLN A 420 17.77 15.30 -3.33
N ARG A 421 18.37 16.00 -2.36
CA ARG A 421 19.29 17.11 -2.61
C ARG A 421 20.58 16.65 -3.30
N LEU A 422 21.07 15.47 -2.95
CA LEU A 422 22.30 14.88 -3.49
C LEU A 422 22.10 14.19 -4.85
N ASN A 423 20.85 13.86 -5.20
CA ASN A 423 20.46 13.15 -6.41
C ASN A 423 20.66 14.02 -7.66
N ARG A 424 21.88 14.01 -8.18
CA ARG A 424 22.31 14.69 -9.41
C ARG A 424 22.78 13.63 -10.42
N PRO A 425 22.63 13.85 -11.74
CA PRO A 425 22.99 12.86 -12.76
C PRO A 425 24.46 12.38 -12.70
N ASN A 426 25.35 13.18 -12.12
CA ASN A 426 26.77 12.87 -11.95
C ASN A 426 27.10 12.17 -10.63
N ARG A 427 26.11 11.72 -9.86
CA ARG A 427 26.32 10.96 -8.63
C ARG A 427 25.47 9.70 -8.62
N LYS A 428 26.09 8.56 -8.41
CA LYS A 428 25.43 7.27 -8.27
C LYS A 428 25.10 7.01 -6.81
N ILE A 429 23.80 6.94 -6.51
CA ILE A 429 23.28 6.76 -5.16
C ILE A 429 22.69 5.37 -5.02
N TRP A 430 23.19 4.61 -4.05
CA TRP A 430 22.65 3.31 -3.65
C TRP A 430 22.09 3.35 -2.24
N THR A 431 20.96 2.67 -2.02
CA THR A 431 20.39 2.49 -0.69
C THR A 431 20.16 1.01 -0.38
N ALA A 432 20.35 0.61 0.87
CA ALA A 432 19.92 -0.67 1.41
C ALA A 432 18.94 -0.40 2.54
N GLU A 433 17.69 -0.86 2.43
CA GLU A 433 16.59 -0.49 3.34
C GLU A 433 15.79 -1.74 3.76
N ASP A 434 15.24 -1.74 4.97
CA ASP A 434 14.41 -2.84 5.50
C ASP A 434 13.07 -2.32 6.07
N PRO A 435 12.03 -2.20 5.24
CA PRO A 435 12.03 -2.23 3.77
C PRO A 435 12.12 -0.82 3.15
N VAL A 436 12.04 -0.72 1.83
CA VAL A 436 12.03 0.58 1.13
C VAL A 436 10.71 1.32 1.41
N GLU A 437 10.79 2.43 2.13
CA GLU A 437 9.61 3.23 2.54
C GLU A 437 9.29 4.34 1.54
N ILE A 438 10.31 5.01 1.01
CA ILE A 438 10.17 6.17 0.13
C ILE A 438 10.90 5.89 -1.18
N THR A 439 10.15 5.75 -2.27
CA THR A 439 10.76 5.55 -3.59
C THR A 439 11.16 6.88 -4.23
N GLN A 440 12.36 6.96 -4.78
CA GLN A 440 12.87 8.15 -5.46
C GLN A 440 13.47 7.81 -6.81
N HIS A 441 13.01 8.49 -7.86
CA HIS A 441 13.60 8.37 -9.18
C HIS A 441 15.08 8.84 -9.16
N GLY A 442 15.98 8.08 -9.78
CA GLY A 442 17.41 8.37 -9.82
C GLY A 442 18.24 7.59 -8.80
N LEU A 443 17.62 7.06 -7.73
CA LEU A 443 18.28 6.21 -6.75
C LEU A 443 18.24 4.74 -7.17
N ARG A 444 19.20 3.96 -6.66
CA ARG A 444 19.19 2.50 -6.74
C ARG A 444 18.89 1.93 -5.35
N GLN A 445 17.62 1.60 -5.13
CA GLN A 445 17.12 1.21 -3.81
C GLN A 445 17.00 -0.31 -3.71
N ILE A 446 17.74 -0.89 -2.77
CA ILE A 446 17.75 -2.32 -2.49
C ILE A 446 16.93 -2.55 -1.22
N GLN A 447 16.00 -3.52 -1.29
CA GLN A 447 15.33 -4.02 -0.11
C GLN A 447 16.10 -5.20 0.47
N VAL A 448 16.37 -5.15 1.78
CA VAL A 448 16.97 -6.26 2.54
C VAL A 448 16.03 -7.46 2.52
N ASN A 449 16.60 -8.66 2.41
CA ASN A 449 15.85 -9.92 2.47
C ASN A 449 16.65 -10.96 3.27
N PRO A 450 16.43 -11.04 4.60
CA PRO A 450 17.17 -11.96 5.45
C PRO A 450 16.97 -13.43 5.09
N ARG A 451 15.84 -13.80 4.48
CA ARG A 451 15.51 -15.20 4.12
C ARG A 451 16.47 -15.81 3.11
N ILE A 452 17.14 -14.97 2.30
CA ILE A 452 18.13 -15.40 1.31
C ILE A 452 19.55 -14.96 1.68
N GLY A 453 19.78 -14.52 2.91
CA GLY A 453 21.06 -13.97 3.36
C GLY A 453 21.39 -12.58 2.80
N TRP A 454 20.41 -11.87 2.22
CA TRP A 454 20.59 -10.53 1.67
C TRP A 454 20.44 -9.46 2.76
N THR A 455 21.40 -9.41 3.68
CA THR A 455 21.44 -8.53 4.87
C THR A 455 22.04 -7.15 4.55
N PHE A 456 21.99 -6.21 5.52
CA PHE A 456 22.64 -4.89 5.37
C PHE A 456 24.14 -5.01 5.08
N ALA A 457 24.88 -5.81 5.86
CA ALA A 457 26.31 -6.06 5.62
C ALA A 457 26.57 -6.69 4.24
N ALA A 458 25.78 -7.69 3.83
CA ALA A 458 25.93 -8.32 2.52
C ALA A 458 25.65 -7.34 1.36
N ALA A 459 24.63 -6.49 1.52
CA ALA A 459 24.32 -5.43 0.57
C ALA A 459 25.48 -4.45 0.48
N LEU A 460 25.98 -3.92 1.61
CA LEU A 460 27.08 -2.95 1.65
C LEU A 460 28.35 -3.50 0.98
N ARG A 461 28.68 -4.78 1.19
CA ARG A 461 29.82 -5.46 0.54
C ARG A 461 29.69 -5.46 -0.97
N SER A 462 28.48 -5.61 -1.46
CA SER A 462 28.16 -5.64 -2.88
C SER A 462 28.17 -4.22 -3.46
N LEU A 463 27.67 -3.23 -2.70
CA LEU A 463 27.62 -1.84 -3.11
C LEU A 463 29.02 -1.24 -3.30
N LEU A 464 30.01 -1.60 -2.49
CA LEU A 464 31.40 -1.15 -2.66
C LEU A 464 32.03 -1.54 -4.01
N ARG A 465 31.48 -2.55 -4.70
CA ARG A 465 31.90 -2.96 -6.05
C ARG A 465 30.99 -2.39 -7.15
N ALA A 466 29.96 -1.65 -6.77
CA ALA A 466 28.96 -1.11 -7.68
C ALA A 466 29.24 0.34 -8.11
N ASP A 467 30.46 0.83 -7.87
CA ASP A 467 30.91 2.20 -8.18
C ASP A 467 29.96 3.29 -7.63
N PRO A 468 29.65 3.29 -6.31
CA PRO A 468 28.76 4.28 -5.71
C PRO A 468 29.51 5.59 -5.40
N ASP A 469 28.80 6.72 -5.42
CA ASP A 469 29.27 7.98 -4.81
C ASP A 469 28.67 8.17 -3.41
N VAL A 470 27.42 7.74 -3.25
CA VAL A 470 26.66 7.82 -2.00
C VAL A 470 26.06 6.47 -1.68
N ILE A 471 26.22 6.04 -0.43
CA ILE A 471 25.61 4.84 0.11
C ILE A 471 24.72 5.23 1.28
N MET A 472 23.45 4.84 1.25
CA MET A 472 22.57 4.92 2.42
C MET A 472 22.28 3.52 2.96
N VAL A 473 22.58 3.29 4.23
CA VAL A 473 22.21 2.07 4.94
C VAL A 473 21.07 2.42 5.87
N GLY A 474 19.95 1.69 5.79
CA GLY A 474 18.73 2.02 6.54
C GLY A 474 18.99 2.19 8.03
N GLU A 475 19.83 1.33 8.60
CA GLU A 475 20.27 1.41 10.00
C GLU A 475 21.53 0.59 10.27
N ILE A 476 22.27 0.96 11.31
CA ILE A 476 23.37 0.17 11.87
C ILE A 476 22.89 -0.51 13.16
N ARG A 477 22.68 -1.83 13.10
CA ARG A 477 22.25 -2.65 14.25
C ARG A 477 23.37 -3.48 14.86
N ASP A 478 24.30 -3.93 14.04
CA ASP A 478 25.33 -4.92 14.37
C ASP A 478 26.75 -4.39 14.07
N PRO A 479 27.78 -4.99 14.70
CA PRO A 479 29.17 -4.61 14.51
C PRO A 479 29.65 -4.69 13.06
N GLU A 480 29.25 -5.74 12.32
CA GLU A 480 29.69 -5.96 10.93
C GLU A 480 29.22 -4.81 10.02
N THR A 481 27.95 -4.43 10.12
CA THR A 481 27.39 -3.30 9.36
C THR A 481 28.05 -1.98 9.76
N ALA A 482 28.37 -1.80 11.05
CA ALA A 482 29.03 -0.59 11.55
C ALA A 482 30.46 -0.44 10.99
N GLU A 483 31.26 -1.51 11.07
CA GLU A 483 32.64 -1.55 10.58
C GLU A 483 32.70 -1.26 9.08
N MET A 484 31.85 -1.93 8.30
CA MET A 484 31.80 -1.73 6.86
C MET A 484 31.33 -0.32 6.46
N ALA A 485 30.40 0.28 7.21
CA ALA A 485 29.94 1.64 6.94
C ALA A 485 31.07 2.65 7.14
N ILE A 486 31.91 2.43 8.15
CA ILE A 486 33.08 3.26 8.43
C ILE A 486 34.17 3.03 7.38
N GLU A 487 34.48 1.78 7.04
CA GLU A 487 35.44 1.46 5.98
C GLU A 487 35.02 2.14 4.67
N ALA A 488 33.77 1.96 4.25
CA ALA A 488 33.22 2.60 3.05
C ALA A 488 33.40 4.12 3.06
N SER A 489 33.18 4.75 4.22
CA SER A 489 33.30 6.19 4.37
C SER A 489 34.74 6.70 4.31
N LEU A 490 35.71 5.90 4.76
CA LEU A 490 37.14 6.20 4.69
C LEU A 490 37.70 5.96 3.28
N THR A 491 37.11 5.04 2.52
CA THR A 491 37.54 4.72 1.14
C THR A 491 36.90 5.61 0.07
N GLY A 492 36.45 6.81 0.42
CA GLY A 492 36.00 7.79 -0.58
C GLY A 492 34.50 7.89 -0.84
N HIS A 493 33.65 7.21 -0.05
CA HIS A 493 32.19 7.27 -0.22
C HIS A 493 31.54 8.16 0.83
N LEU A 494 30.46 8.86 0.46
CA LEU A 494 29.56 9.46 1.43
C LEU A 494 28.59 8.38 1.94
N VAL A 495 28.63 8.09 3.23
CA VAL A 495 27.78 7.08 3.86
C VAL A 495 26.76 7.75 4.78
N LEU A 496 25.48 7.49 4.53
CA LEU A 496 24.36 7.94 5.34
C LEU A 496 23.78 6.73 6.08
N SER A 497 23.49 6.86 7.37
CA SER A 497 22.82 5.78 8.10
C SER A 497 22.01 6.28 9.30
N THR A 498 21.29 5.37 9.95
CA THR A 498 20.56 5.64 11.19
C THR A 498 20.97 4.78 12.36
N LEU A 499 20.82 5.33 13.58
CA LEU A 499 20.90 4.60 14.84
C LEU A 499 19.76 5.00 15.79
N HIS A 500 19.51 4.13 16.76
CA HIS A 500 18.56 4.35 17.84
C HIS A 500 19.25 4.84 19.11
N THR A 501 19.70 6.09 19.12
CA THR A 501 20.27 6.77 20.29
C THR A 501 19.44 7.98 20.69
N ASN A 502 19.59 8.42 21.94
CA ASN A 502 18.79 9.49 22.49
C ASN A 502 19.30 10.89 22.14
N SER A 503 20.60 11.06 22.01
CA SER A 503 21.27 12.32 21.66
C SER A 503 22.37 12.09 20.61
N ALA A 504 22.88 13.17 20.03
CA ALA A 504 24.01 13.11 19.12
C ALA A 504 25.27 12.57 19.84
N ALA A 505 25.52 13.01 21.07
CA ALA A 505 26.68 12.59 21.86
C ALA A 505 26.63 11.11 22.27
N ASP A 506 25.46 10.58 22.64
CA ASP A 506 25.30 9.16 23.03
C ASP A 506 25.57 8.18 21.88
N THR A 507 25.46 8.65 20.63
CA THR A 507 25.76 7.86 19.44
C THR A 507 27.20 7.36 19.43
N ILE A 508 28.12 8.15 20.00
CA ILE A 508 29.54 7.81 20.09
C ILE A 508 29.74 6.61 21.01
N VAL A 509 29.03 6.58 22.15
CA VAL A 509 29.04 5.44 23.07
C VAL A 509 28.46 4.20 22.39
N ARG A 510 27.32 4.36 21.70
CA ARG A 510 26.69 3.23 21.01
C ARG A 510 27.59 2.58 19.96
N LEU A 511 28.37 3.37 19.22
CA LEU A 511 29.31 2.83 18.23
C LEU A 511 30.51 2.15 18.90
N ASN A 512 31.01 2.69 20.01
CA ASN A 512 32.03 2.02 20.81
C ASN A 512 31.52 0.68 21.38
N ASP A 513 30.27 0.61 21.82
CA ASP A 513 29.63 -0.62 22.31
C ASP A 513 29.48 -1.68 21.21
N LEU A 514 29.32 -1.24 19.96
CA LEU A 514 29.35 -2.11 18.77
C LEU A 514 30.76 -2.58 18.40
N GLY A 515 31.79 -2.18 19.15
CA GLY A 515 33.17 -2.63 18.94
C GLY A 515 33.92 -1.87 17.84
N VAL A 516 33.39 -0.73 17.40
CA VAL A 516 34.04 0.11 16.40
C VAL A 516 35.28 0.79 16.99
N ASP A 517 36.37 0.85 16.21
CA ASP A 517 37.57 1.60 16.57
C ASP A 517 37.30 3.13 16.60
N SER A 518 37.65 3.76 17.73
CA SER A 518 37.37 5.17 17.99
C SER A 518 38.17 6.11 17.09
N PHE A 519 39.34 5.70 16.59
CA PHE A 519 40.11 6.51 15.64
C PHE A 519 39.47 6.52 14.27
N SER A 520 39.20 5.33 13.73
CA SER A 520 38.54 5.14 12.43
C SER A 520 37.18 5.83 12.38
N PHE A 521 36.40 5.70 13.46
CA PHE A 521 35.13 6.40 13.59
C PHE A 521 35.30 7.93 13.60
N ALA A 522 36.19 8.46 14.44
CA ALA A 522 36.40 9.92 14.51
C ALA A 522 36.82 10.52 13.16
N ASP A 523 37.69 9.83 12.43
CA ASP A 523 38.19 10.27 11.12
C ASP A 523 37.09 10.20 10.04
N SER A 524 36.26 9.16 10.09
CA SER A 524 35.11 9.02 9.18
C SER A 524 33.99 10.04 9.44
N LEU A 525 33.78 10.44 10.70
CA LEU A 525 32.60 11.18 11.10
C LEU A 525 32.57 12.59 10.48
N GLN A 526 31.45 12.93 9.85
CA GLN A 526 31.15 14.28 9.39
C GLN A 526 30.18 15.01 10.31
N GLY A 527 29.15 14.31 10.77
CA GLY A 527 28.14 14.87 11.67
C GLY A 527 27.05 13.88 12.07
N ILE A 528 26.34 14.23 13.13
CA ILE A 528 25.25 13.45 13.72
C ILE A 528 24.05 14.37 13.91
N LEU A 529 22.92 14.03 13.30
CA LEU A 529 21.65 14.72 13.46
C LEU A 529 20.73 13.89 14.34
N ALA A 530 20.61 14.27 15.61
CA ALA A 530 19.58 13.72 16.49
C ALA A 530 18.24 14.41 16.23
N GLN A 531 17.16 13.61 16.19
CA GLN A 531 15.83 14.06 15.83
C GLN A 531 14.74 13.51 16.75
N ARG A 532 13.71 14.33 17.00
CA ARG A 532 12.43 13.96 17.62
C ARG A 532 11.28 14.59 16.84
N LEU A 533 10.07 14.06 16.97
CA LEU A 533 8.87 14.73 16.48
C LEU A 533 8.04 15.21 17.66
N VAL A 534 7.53 16.43 17.56
CA VAL A 534 6.55 17.02 18.48
C VAL A 534 5.33 17.47 17.69
N ARG A 535 4.17 17.54 18.35
CA ARG A 535 2.95 18.02 17.70
C ARG A 535 2.98 19.54 17.54
N LYS A 536 2.38 20.03 16.46
CA LYS A 536 2.25 21.47 16.18
C LYS A 536 0.97 22.00 16.81
N LEU A 537 1.03 23.19 17.40
CA LEU A 537 -0.16 23.88 17.89
C LEU A 537 -1.14 24.13 16.72
N CYS A 538 -2.42 23.83 16.94
CA CYS A 538 -3.46 24.00 15.93
C CYS A 538 -3.55 25.48 15.51
N ALA A 539 -3.33 25.75 14.22
CA ALA A 539 -3.35 27.12 13.70
C ALA A 539 -4.71 27.81 13.88
N SER A 540 -5.81 27.06 13.86
CA SER A 540 -7.18 27.59 13.91
C SER A 540 -7.62 28.05 15.30
N CYS A 541 -7.14 27.39 16.37
CA CYS A 541 -7.50 27.75 17.76
C CYS A 541 -6.31 28.33 18.55
N LYS A 542 -5.13 28.48 17.96
CA LYS A 542 -3.96 29.04 18.65
C LYS A 542 -4.21 30.49 19.04
N GLN A 543 -4.03 30.76 20.33
CA GLN A 543 -4.12 32.07 20.94
C GLN A 543 -2.74 32.48 21.46
N SER A 544 -2.47 33.77 21.47
CA SER A 544 -1.23 34.35 22.00
C SER A 544 -1.52 35.41 23.03
N ARG A 545 -0.73 35.43 24.10
CA ARG A 545 -0.76 36.48 25.14
C ARG A 545 0.66 36.91 25.50
N PRO A 546 0.87 38.14 25.99
CA PRO A 546 2.19 38.55 26.49
C PRO A 546 2.72 37.57 27.54
N MET A 547 3.97 37.16 27.39
CA MET A 547 4.59 36.18 28.27
C MET A 547 4.86 36.79 29.65
N LEU A 548 4.33 36.14 30.70
CA LEU A 548 4.54 36.57 32.08
C LEU A 548 5.93 36.16 32.59
N ALA A 549 6.48 36.94 33.51
CA ALA A 549 7.82 36.71 34.07
C ALA A 549 8.04 35.30 34.69
N PRO A 550 7.07 34.67 35.39
CA PRO A 550 7.24 33.29 35.85
C PRO A 550 7.41 32.29 34.71
N ARG A 551 6.64 32.44 33.62
CA ARG A 551 6.71 31.56 32.45
C ARG A 551 8.02 31.74 31.68
N LEU A 552 8.47 32.99 31.54
CA LEU A 552 9.76 33.28 30.90
C LEU A 552 10.93 32.69 31.70
N ARG A 553 10.90 32.78 33.04
CA ARG A 553 11.90 32.13 33.91
C ARG A 553 11.92 30.62 33.74
N GLU A 554 10.76 29.97 33.76
CA GLU A 554 10.64 28.52 33.54
C GLU A 554 11.27 28.08 32.20
N ILE A 555 11.01 28.80 31.12
CA ILE A 555 11.58 28.51 29.79
C ILE A 555 13.10 28.77 29.78
N THR A 556 13.56 29.80 30.49
CA THR A 556 14.98 30.14 30.63
C THR A 556 15.75 29.04 31.35
N ASP A 557 15.23 28.58 32.48
CA ASP A 557 15.85 27.54 33.30
C ASP A 557 16.00 26.23 32.51
N ASP A 558 14.97 25.85 31.74
CA ASP A 558 15.01 24.69 30.84
C ASP A 558 16.04 24.85 29.71
N TYR A 559 16.18 26.06 29.14
CA TYR A 559 17.15 26.31 28.07
C TYR A 559 18.60 26.29 28.56
N GLN A 560 18.84 26.84 29.74
CA GLN A 560 20.19 26.98 30.31
C GLN A 560 20.69 25.70 31.01
N ARG A 561 19.81 24.73 31.32
CA ARG A 561 20.16 23.50 32.04
C ARG A 561 21.32 22.73 31.40
N ALA A 562 21.32 22.58 30.08
CA ALA A 562 22.33 21.84 29.34
C ALA A 562 23.63 22.65 29.09
N LEU A 563 23.62 23.97 29.28
CA LEU A 563 24.77 24.82 28.94
C LEU A 563 25.95 24.57 29.90
N PRO A 564 27.20 24.49 29.43
CA PRO A 564 28.34 24.37 30.32
C PRO A 564 28.56 25.63 31.18
N PRO A 565 29.26 25.52 32.33
CA PRO A 565 29.66 26.69 33.11
C PRO A 565 30.45 27.68 32.25
N GLY A 566 30.18 28.99 32.41
CA GLY A 566 30.86 30.05 31.65
C GLY A 566 30.33 30.27 30.22
N HIS A 567 29.35 29.50 29.75
CA HIS A 567 28.73 29.73 28.44
C HIS A 567 28.02 31.09 28.40
N ALA A 568 28.20 31.88 27.33
CA ALA A 568 27.64 33.23 27.21
C ALA A 568 26.11 33.28 27.39
N LEU A 569 25.38 32.28 26.88
CA LEU A 569 23.92 32.18 27.02
C LEU A 569 23.42 31.84 28.44
N ARG A 570 24.31 31.64 29.41
CA ARG A 570 23.95 31.62 30.84
C ARG A 570 23.66 33.02 31.39
N ASP A 571 24.08 34.08 30.69
CA ASP A 571 23.58 35.43 30.96
C ASP A 571 22.13 35.53 30.48
N THR A 572 21.21 35.48 31.45
CA THR A 572 19.76 35.55 31.23
C THR A 572 19.33 36.81 30.50
N GLN A 573 19.96 37.96 30.77
CA GLN A 573 19.58 39.22 30.13
C GLN A 573 19.98 39.22 28.65
N ALA A 574 21.19 38.75 28.35
CA ALA A 574 21.65 38.60 26.97
C ALA A 574 20.80 37.58 26.19
N LEU A 575 20.44 36.45 26.81
CA LEU A 575 19.59 35.43 26.20
C LEU A 575 18.18 35.98 25.90
N HIS A 576 17.56 36.69 26.85
CA HIS A 576 16.24 37.31 26.65
C HIS A 576 16.26 38.35 25.55
N GLU A 577 17.34 39.13 25.43
CA GLU A 577 17.49 40.09 24.34
C GLU A 577 17.55 39.40 22.98
N GLN A 578 18.34 38.31 22.86
CA GLN A 578 18.37 37.51 21.63
C GLN A 578 17.01 36.90 21.28
N TRP A 579 16.25 36.44 22.28
CA TRP A 579 14.89 35.93 22.06
C TRP A 579 13.94 37.03 21.62
N ARG A 580 14.02 38.24 22.20
CA ARG A 580 13.19 39.37 21.78
C ARG A 580 13.48 39.75 20.34
N GLN A 581 14.74 39.81 19.93
CA GLN A 581 15.12 40.12 18.55
C GLN A 581 14.57 39.12 17.53
N ARG A 582 14.49 37.83 17.91
CA ARG A 582 14.08 36.75 17.00
C ARG A 582 12.58 36.45 17.01
N HIS A 583 11.92 36.58 18.16
CA HIS A 583 10.56 36.06 18.38
C HIS A 583 9.56 37.09 18.90
N ALA A 584 9.97 38.30 19.29
CA ALA A 584 9.03 39.25 19.86
C ALA A 584 7.96 39.70 18.84
N LYS A 585 6.73 39.83 19.31
CA LYS A 585 5.63 40.47 18.59
C LYS A 585 5.22 41.71 19.37
N GLY A 586 5.32 42.89 18.73
CA GLY A 586 5.10 44.16 19.42
C GLY A 586 6.10 44.43 20.55
N GLY A 587 7.35 43.97 20.40
CA GLY A 587 8.42 44.15 21.40
C GLY A 587 8.34 43.21 22.61
N MET A 588 7.32 42.35 22.70
CA MET A 588 7.14 41.39 23.79
C MET A 588 7.17 39.94 23.29
N LEU A 589 7.79 39.06 24.08
CA LEU A 589 7.66 37.60 23.89
C LEU A 589 6.22 37.18 24.19
N GLN A 590 5.74 36.20 23.42
CA GLN A 590 4.37 35.72 23.51
C GLN A 590 4.33 34.29 24.05
N ASP A 591 3.37 34.03 24.93
CA ASP A 591 3.00 32.69 25.37
C ASP A 591 1.83 32.21 24.49
N PHE A 592 1.96 31.02 23.92
CA PHE A 592 0.98 30.46 22.99
C PHE A 592 0.27 29.27 23.61
N GLN A 593 -1.05 29.24 23.43
CA GLN A 593 -1.92 28.15 23.89
C GLN A 593 -2.91 27.79 22.80
N ALA A 594 -3.30 26.53 22.73
CA ALA A 594 -4.31 26.05 21.82
C ALA A 594 -5.31 25.22 22.63
N PRO A 595 -6.49 25.78 22.99
CA PRO A 595 -7.44 25.11 23.89
C PRO A 595 -8.17 23.92 23.23
N GLY A 596 -8.10 23.79 21.91
CA GLY A 596 -8.85 22.80 21.14
C GLY A 596 -10.02 23.43 20.38
N CYS A 597 -10.32 22.87 19.21
CA CYS A 597 -11.50 23.17 18.40
C CYS A 597 -11.84 21.96 17.53
N ASP A 598 -12.98 22.01 16.83
CA ASP A 598 -13.44 20.93 15.95
C ASP A 598 -12.40 20.56 14.90
N HIS A 599 -11.69 21.55 14.33
CA HIS A 599 -10.65 21.30 13.33
C HIS A 599 -9.55 20.38 13.85
N CYS A 600 -9.18 20.45 15.14
CA CYS A 600 -8.15 19.59 15.73
C CYS A 600 -8.70 18.45 16.59
N GLY A 601 -10.02 18.19 16.52
CA GLY A 601 -10.69 17.21 17.37
C GLY A 601 -10.54 17.52 18.86
N ASN A 602 -10.60 18.80 19.23
CA ASN A 602 -10.46 19.29 20.60
C ASN A 602 -9.12 18.98 21.30
N THR A 603 -8.07 18.63 20.55
CA THR A 603 -6.75 18.31 21.13
C THR A 603 -5.85 19.53 21.33
N GLY A 604 -6.09 20.60 20.58
CA GLY A 604 -5.20 21.76 20.51
C GLY A 604 -4.00 21.58 19.57
N TYR A 605 -3.83 20.41 18.95
CA TYR A 605 -2.69 20.11 18.08
C TYR A 605 -3.12 19.59 16.70
N MET A 606 -2.35 19.91 15.66
CA MET A 606 -2.60 19.41 14.31
C MET A 606 -1.29 19.28 13.53
N GLY A 607 -0.93 18.06 13.15
CA GLY A 607 0.32 17.76 12.48
C GLY A 607 1.52 17.71 13.43
N ARG A 608 2.68 17.37 12.87
CA ARG A 608 3.95 17.20 13.59
C ARG A 608 5.06 18.04 12.97
N MET A 609 6.05 18.37 13.78
CA MET A 609 7.29 19.02 13.39
C MET A 609 8.48 18.34 14.06
N ALA A 610 9.67 18.43 13.45
CA ALA A 610 10.87 17.83 14.00
C ALA A 610 11.60 18.78 14.96
N LEU A 611 12.19 18.25 16.02
CA LEU A 611 13.22 18.92 16.82
C LEU A 611 14.58 18.39 16.39
N HIS A 612 15.57 19.26 16.27
CA HIS A 612 16.88 18.91 15.72
C HIS A 612 18.01 19.27 16.67
N GLU A 613 18.98 18.37 16.77
CA GLU A 613 20.27 18.58 17.40
C GLU A 613 21.34 18.10 16.42
N LEU A 614 22.08 19.05 15.84
CA LEU A 614 23.08 18.77 14.81
C LEU A 614 24.48 18.97 15.37
N LEU A 615 25.17 17.86 15.60
CA LEU A 615 26.58 17.82 16.01
C LEU A 615 27.44 17.70 14.75
N ALA A 616 28.24 18.73 14.45
CA ALA A 616 29.26 18.66 13.41
C ALA A 616 30.57 18.11 13.96
N ALA A 617 31.27 17.27 13.19
CA ALA A 617 32.56 16.72 13.59
C ALA A 617 33.70 17.73 13.36
N THR A 618 33.84 18.70 14.27
CA THR A 618 34.97 19.63 14.29
C THR A 618 36.26 18.90 14.70
N PRO A 619 37.46 19.45 14.42
CA PRO A 619 38.72 18.84 14.87
C PRO A 619 38.78 18.58 16.38
N ALA A 620 38.21 19.48 17.18
CA ALA A 620 38.14 19.32 18.63
C ALA A 620 37.19 18.19 19.05
N VAL A 621 36.00 18.11 18.42
CA VAL A 621 35.06 17.00 18.63
C VAL A 621 35.70 15.66 18.25
N ARG A 622 36.39 15.57 17.11
CA ARG A 622 37.11 14.35 16.70
C ARG A 622 38.17 13.93 17.71
N GLN A 623 38.93 14.89 18.25
CA GLN A 623 39.92 14.59 19.27
C GLN A 623 39.28 14.03 20.55
N LEU A 624 38.11 14.52 20.95
CA LEU A 624 37.37 13.97 22.09
C LEU A 624 36.85 12.55 21.80
N VAL A 625 36.37 12.30 20.57
CA VAL A 625 35.94 10.96 20.13
C VAL A 625 37.11 9.97 20.17
N GLN A 626 38.28 10.34 19.62
CA GLN A 626 39.50 9.52 19.64
C GLN A 626 39.94 9.18 21.06
N LYS A 627 39.82 10.13 22.00
CA LYS A 627 40.13 9.94 23.42
C LYS A 627 39.05 9.20 24.21
N ARG A 628 37.93 8.82 23.57
CA ARG A 628 36.76 8.22 24.23
C ARG A 628 36.26 9.06 25.41
N ALA A 629 36.21 10.37 25.21
CA ALA A 629 35.71 11.31 26.21
C ALA A 629 34.25 11.01 26.59
N ARG A 630 33.83 11.47 27.77
CA ARG A 630 32.44 11.27 28.24
C ARG A 630 31.47 12.06 27.34
N PRO A 631 30.24 11.55 27.09
CA PRO A 631 29.24 12.27 26.29
C PRO A 631 28.98 13.71 26.75
N ALA A 632 28.99 13.94 28.06
CA ALA A 632 28.81 15.28 28.64
C ALA A 632 29.90 16.28 28.23
N GLU A 633 31.14 15.83 28.05
CA GLU A 633 32.25 16.69 27.62
C GLU A 633 32.11 17.08 26.15
N ILE A 634 31.69 16.12 25.31
CA ILE A 634 31.43 16.33 23.88
C ILE A 634 30.24 17.27 23.71
N LEU A 635 29.16 17.05 24.46
CA LEU A 635 27.99 17.92 24.48
C LEU A 635 28.36 19.35 24.90
N ALA A 636 29.12 19.51 25.99
CA ALA A 636 29.58 20.82 26.46
C ALA A 636 30.40 21.56 25.39
N LEU A 637 31.34 20.88 24.74
CA LEU A 637 32.11 21.45 23.64
C LEU A 637 31.19 21.84 22.47
N ALA A 638 30.33 20.93 22.02
CA ALA A 638 29.46 21.17 20.88
C ALA A 638 28.50 22.36 21.13
N LEU A 639 27.94 22.48 22.35
CA LEU A 639 27.14 23.63 22.75
C LEU A 639 27.96 24.94 22.70
N SER A 640 29.20 24.91 23.18
CA SER A 640 30.09 26.09 23.11
C SER A 640 30.48 26.47 21.68
N GLU A 641 30.49 25.52 20.75
CA GLU A 641 30.70 25.72 19.31
C GLU A 641 29.39 26.10 18.58
N GLY A 642 28.29 26.31 19.31
CA GLY A 642 27.03 26.81 18.77
C GLY A 642 26.00 25.75 18.38
N MET A 643 26.21 24.48 18.76
CA MET A 643 25.14 23.47 18.71
C MET A 643 23.98 23.88 19.62
N ARG A 644 22.75 23.51 19.25
CA ARG A 644 21.59 23.55 20.15
C ARG A 644 21.21 22.12 20.51
N SER A 645 20.91 21.86 21.79
CA SER A 645 20.31 20.58 22.18
C SER A 645 18.89 20.45 21.62
N LEU A 646 18.35 19.23 21.59
CA LEU A 646 16.95 18.99 21.20
C LEU A 646 15.97 19.87 22.00
N ARG A 647 16.20 20.04 23.31
CA ARG A 647 15.36 20.89 24.17
C ARG A 647 15.50 22.36 23.81
N GLN A 648 16.71 22.83 23.51
CA GLN A 648 16.95 24.22 23.11
C GLN A 648 16.26 24.52 21.77
N ASP A 649 16.39 23.65 20.76
CA ASP A 649 15.66 23.80 19.49
C ASP A 649 14.13 23.78 19.71
N GLY A 650 13.64 22.89 20.57
CA GLY A 650 12.24 22.87 20.98
C GLY A 650 11.76 24.17 21.63
N ILE A 651 12.55 24.76 22.52
CA ILE A 651 12.23 26.05 23.16
C ILE A 651 12.16 27.18 22.13
N GLU A 652 13.07 27.22 21.16
CA GLU A 652 13.01 28.19 20.06
C GLU A 652 11.68 28.08 19.29
N LYS A 653 11.18 26.85 19.09
CA LYS A 653 9.91 26.56 18.43
C LYS A 653 8.69 26.88 19.30
N VAL A 654 8.82 26.78 20.64
CA VAL A 654 7.81 27.26 21.59
C VAL A 654 7.69 28.78 21.54
N LEU A 655 8.83 29.50 21.55
CA LEU A 655 8.85 30.96 21.45
C LEU A 655 8.29 31.47 20.12
N ALA A 656 8.47 30.70 19.03
CA ALA A 656 7.84 30.97 17.73
C ALA A 656 6.34 30.62 17.68
N GLY A 657 5.78 30.00 18.73
CA GLY A 657 4.38 29.58 18.79
C GLY A 657 4.03 28.42 17.86
N GLN A 658 4.98 27.50 17.64
CA GLN A 658 4.83 26.34 16.77
C GLN A 658 4.43 25.08 17.56
N THR A 659 4.96 24.91 18.77
CA THR A 659 4.64 23.78 19.68
C THR A 659 4.50 24.28 21.13
N SER A 660 4.22 23.37 22.07
CA SER A 660 4.11 23.69 23.49
C SER A 660 5.34 23.23 24.27
N LEU A 661 5.63 23.88 25.41
CA LEU A 661 6.73 23.44 26.29
C LEU A 661 6.50 22.02 26.83
N ALA A 662 5.24 21.60 26.99
CA ALA A 662 4.88 20.26 27.44
C ALA A 662 5.32 19.19 26.42
N GLU A 663 5.09 19.42 25.13
CA GLU A 663 5.55 18.52 24.06
C GLU A 663 7.08 18.44 24.00
N VAL A 664 7.77 19.58 24.15
CA VAL A 664 9.25 19.62 24.16
C VAL A 664 9.80 18.82 25.35
N ARG A 665 9.24 19.01 26.56
CA ARG A 665 9.66 18.24 27.74
C ARG A 665 9.36 16.75 27.62
N ALA A 666 8.20 16.39 27.08
CA ALA A 666 7.82 14.98 26.91
C ALA A 666 8.70 14.23 25.90
N SER A 667 9.30 14.95 24.94
CA SER A 667 10.10 14.36 23.86
C SER A 667 11.62 14.47 24.06
N THR A 668 12.11 15.20 25.06
CA THR A 668 13.54 15.47 25.29
C THR A 668 13.97 15.11 26.70
N ASN A 669 15.14 14.45 26.84
CA ASN A 669 15.59 13.84 28.11
C ASN A 669 16.51 14.73 28.97
N ASP A 670 16.53 16.05 28.73
CA ASP A 670 17.43 17.01 29.42
C ASP A 670 16.97 17.49 30.82
#